data_AF-A0A937RHK9-F1
#
_entry.id   AF-A0A937RHK9-F1
#
_cell.length_a   1.000
_cell.length_b   1.000
_cell.length_c   1.000
_cell.angle_alpha   90.00
_cell.angle_beta   90.00
_cell.angle_gamma   90.00
#
_symmetry.space_group_name_H-M   'P 1'
#
loop_
_entity.id
_entity.type
_entity.pdbx_description
1 polymer ?
#
loop_
_entity_poly.entity_id
_entity_poly.type
_entity_poly.pdbx_seq_one_letter_code
_entity_poly.pdbx_strand_id
1 'polypeptide(L)'
;MTDQLHELPRPDGPTRPDSAAEPDRRAPSDPPRPTPPPDTPEAEDASGSRTEAAVAEGDTAEPDAPTVLTDEPATDPADADDAARDAPSVATDEPVAQPAGAAGDAPTQDPTAHDPTTHDSATDDSATHDSAAHDSATHDPADDDGPPTVVLDETVAGTPVVAGGASAEPDAAAATAAAPPAEGAGTDAAVGAALEADAADVDEDGGEDEDGDGDEAPHDDGSDHAEAATLGGAAPGELTKDADAEIANIIAEFARVVGDPLAAERLTVTGPPDVLPSVYRVTTVATVAAAAAAHGAALLWSARSRQECLPVSVDTRHAAAAFRSERLLRVGGQPAPSPWDTLSGYYQAGDGRWIQLHCNLPHHRAGALELLRARAEPAAVARAVARHDAAQLEAELQAMGMCATMARDEQEWWAHPAGRAVAGLPLVEIDRIGDDVAEARGGPSMATPARGTRAPAVPAQALSTQAQALASPARPAAGLRVLDMTRVIAGPVCGRTLAAFGADVLRVGAAHLPDARPLVIDTSFGKRSTFLNLRVAADARRLRELVAQADVVIQAYRPKALDRLGFGPEALARIRPGIVCATISAYGRQGPWSGLRGFDSLVQTASGIALAGTRAAGSDRPLPLPAQALDHATGHLAAFGVLAALAHREIAGGSWHVRLSLAQTGRWLMGLGERDTLDLPEPREAEIAPFRRVMRSEFGELSYIAPPGSVGGAEHGYDRPPSSLGTHQAGWAPIR
;
A
#
# COMPACT_ATOMS: atom_id res chain seq x y z
N MET A 1 5.72 -38.06 37.97
CA MET A 1 5.34 -38.01 39.40
C MET A 1 4.74 -36.64 39.65
N THR A 2 3.56 -36.45 40.23
CA THR A 2 2.41 -37.36 40.50
C THR A 2 1.18 -36.46 40.68
N ASP A 3 -0.03 -36.95 40.41
CA ASP A 3 -1.28 -36.23 40.73
C ASP A 3 -1.38 -35.79 42.19
N GLN A 4 -2.09 -34.68 42.42
CA GLN A 4 -3.11 -34.59 43.48
C GLN A 4 -4.33 -33.79 43.00
N LEU A 5 -5.51 -34.20 43.47
CA LEU A 5 -6.80 -33.61 43.12
C LEU A 5 -7.20 -32.51 44.13
N HIS A 6 -8.19 -31.70 43.76
CA HIS A 6 -9.16 -31.21 44.74
C HIS A 6 -10.55 -31.00 44.12
N GLU A 7 -11.57 -31.64 44.68
CA GLU A 7 -12.98 -31.40 44.38
C GLU A 7 -13.56 -30.32 45.29
N LEU A 8 -14.58 -29.59 44.79
CA LEU A 8 -15.54 -28.83 45.59
C LEU A 8 -16.96 -28.94 44.97
N PRO A 9 -18.05 -28.79 45.76
CA PRO A 9 -19.34 -29.42 45.47
C PRO A 9 -20.32 -28.59 44.62
N ARG A 10 -21.37 -29.28 44.13
CA ARG A 10 -22.55 -28.69 43.45
C ARG A 10 -23.71 -28.46 44.43
N PRO A 11 -24.58 -27.46 44.15
CA PRO A 11 -25.96 -27.44 44.64
C PRO A 11 -27.00 -27.61 43.51
N ASP A 12 -27.97 -28.49 43.78
CA ASP A 12 -29.41 -28.50 43.44
C ASP A 12 -30.01 -27.76 42.22
N GLY A 13 -30.89 -28.49 41.50
CA GLY A 13 -32.00 -27.92 40.70
C GLY A 13 -33.28 -27.74 41.56
N PRO A 14 -34.42 -27.26 41.02
CA PRO A 14 -35.18 -27.91 39.93
C PRO A 14 -35.66 -26.86 38.86
N THR A 15 -36.62 -27.00 37.94
CA THR A 15 -37.80 -27.89 37.71
C THR A 15 -38.07 -28.13 36.20
N ARG A 16 -38.83 -29.18 35.86
CA ARG A 16 -39.50 -29.37 34.55
C ARG A 16 -40.81 -28.56 34.44
N PRO A 17 -41.35 -28.42 33.22
CA PRO A 17 -42.73 -28.89 32.95
C PRO A 17 -42.83 -29.96 31.84
N ASP A 18 -44.06 -30.34 31.48
CA ASP A 18 -44.42 -31.68 30.95
C ASP A 18 -44.63 -31.81 29.42
N SER A 19 -45.04 -33.03 29.02
CA SER A 19 -45.02 -33.61 27.68
C SER A 19 -46.34 -33.56 26.89
N ALA A 20 -46.21 -33.42 25.57
CA ALA A 20 -47.09 -33.96 24.51
C ALA A 20 -46.43 -33.70 23.13
N ALA A 21 -46.54 -34.53 22.08
CA ALA A 21 -46.85 -35.96 21.96
C ALA A 21 -46.31 -36.47 20.60
N GLU A 22 -45.94 -37.74 20.45
CA GLU A 22 -45.72 -38.36 19.12
C GLU A 22 -47.07 -38.56 18.40
N PRO A 23 -47.08 -38.59 17.04
CA PRO A 23 -47.11 -39.92 16.43
C PRO A 23 -46.36 -40.11 15.09
N ASP A 24 -46.13 -41.41 14.83
CA ASP A 24 -45.91 -42.10 13.55
C ASP A 24 -44.53 -42.04 12.86
N ARG A 25 -44.15 -43.20 12.30
CA ARG A 25 -42.86 -43.48 11.66
C ARG A 25 -43.08 -43.90 10.22
N ARG A 26 -42.51 -43.17 9.26
CA ARG A 26 -42.32 -43.66 7.88
C ARG A 26 -40.88 -43.44 7.44
N ALA A 27 -40.26 -44.49 6.91
CA ALA A 27 -38.89 -44.44 6.44
C ALA A 27 -38.82 -43.82 5.02
N PRO A 28 -37.79 -43.01 4.71
CA PRO A 28 -37.39 -42.74 3.33
C PRO A 28 -36.80 -43.99 2.69
N SER A 29 -37.05 -44.18 1.39
CA SER A 29 -36.51 -45.27 0.57
C SER A 29 -35.12 -44.98 0.02
N ASP A 30 -34.33 -46.04 -0.23
CA ASP A 30 -33.01 -45.95 -0.87
C ASP A 30 -33.06 -45.29 -2.28
N PRO A 31 -32.00 -44.57 -2.69
CA PRO A 31 -31.80 -44.13 -4.07
C PRO A 31 -31.37 -45.30 -4.99
N PRO A 32 -31.66 -45.23 -6.30
CA PRO A 32 -31.36 -46.32 -7.24
C PRO A 32 -29.85 -46.43 -7.55
N ARG A 33 -29.40 -47.66 -7.85
CA ARG A 33 -28.05 -47.94 -8.37
C ARG A 33 -27.95 -47.58 -9.87
N PRO A 34 -26.77 -47.14 -10.37
CA PRO A 34 -26.51 -47.00 -11.79
C PRO A 34 -26.41 -48.35 -12.51
N THR A 35 -26.75 -48.38 -13.79
CA THR A 35 -26.62 -49.54 -14.70
C THR A 35 -25.21 -49.62 -15.31
N PRO A 36 -24.69 -50.82 -15.60
CA PRO A 36 -23.42 -50.99 -16.31
C PRO A 36 -23.54 -50.68 -17.82
N PRO A 37 -22.43 -50.36 -18.50
CA PRO A 37 -22.37 -50.33 -19.97
C PRO A 37 -22.40 -51.76 -20.56
N PRO A 38 -22.81 -51.94 -21.83
CA PRO A 38 -22.75 -53.21 -22.54
C PRO A 38 -21.37 -53.48 -23.16
N ASP A 39 -21.05 -54.77 -23.35
CA ASP A 39 -19.82 -55.27 -23.98
C ASP A 39 -19.83 -55.22 -25.54
N THR A 40 -18.71 -55.63 -26.13
CA THR A 40 -18.30 -55.51 -27.54
C THR A 40 -18.97 -56.48 -28.52
N PRO A 41 -18.56 -56.45 -29.81
CA PRO A 41 -17.82 -57.61 -30.32
C PRO A 41 -16.51 -57.30 -31.08
N GLU A 42 -15.76 -58.36 -31.38
CA GLU A 42 -14.46 -58.43 -32.11
C GLU A 42 -14.68 -58.47 -33.66
N ALA A 43 -13.72 -58.60 -34.60
CA ALA A 43 -12.26 -58.81 -34.67
C ALA A 43 -11.70 -58.02 -35.93
N GLU A 44 -10.58 -58.23 -36.65
CA GLU A 44 -9.45 -59.20 -36.80
C GLU A 44 -8.17 -58.38 -37.15
N ASP A 45 -6.99 -58.59 -36.56
CA ASP A 45 -5.85 -59.48 -36.94
C ASP A 45 -4.84 -58.91 -37.99
N ALA A 46 -3.72 -59.61 -38.25
CA ALA A 46 -2.68 -59.44 -39.29
C ALA A 46 -1.37 -58.64 -38.99
N SER A 47 -0.54 -59.22 -38.11
CA SER A 47 0.89 -59.58 -38.37
C SER A 47 2.00 -58.57 -38.80
N GLY A 48 3.16 -58.68 -38.14
CA GLY A 48 4.50 -58.46 -38.73
C GLY A 48 5.15 -57.08 -38.51
N SER A 49 6.49 -56.94 -38.38
CA SER A 49 7.55 -57.95 -38.24
C SER A 49 8.81 -57.37 -37.55
N ARG A 50 9.83 -58.21 -37.36
CA ARG A 50 11.20 -57.89 -36.87
C ARG A 50 11.92 -56.87 -37.80
N THR A 51 13.09 -56.27 -37.49
CA THR A 51 14.29 -56.86 -36.84
C THR A 51 15.31 -55.82 -36.33
N GLU A 52 16.19 -56.26 -35.43
CA GLU A 52 17.64 -56.01 -35.23
C GLU A 52 18.41 -54.98 -36.10
N ALA A 53 19.61 -54.47 -35.73
CA ALA A 53 20.37 -54.33 -34.47
C ALA A 53 21.74 -53.66 -34.79
N ALA A 54 22.64 -53.59 -33.79
CA ALA A 54 24.09 -53.28 -33.89
C ALA A 54 24.48 -51.81 -34.22
N VAL A 55 25.68 -51.28 -33.90
CA VAL A 55 26.72 -51.41 -32.83
C VAL A 55 28.06 -50.89 -33.41
N ALA A 56 28.96 -50.41 -32.54
CA ALA A 56 30.41 -50.14 -32.78
C ALA A 56 30.79 -48.89 -33.62
N GLU A 57 31.98 -48.29 -33.51
CA GLU A 57 33.03 -48.26 -32.44
C GLU A 57 34.03 -47.11 -32.73
N GLY A 58 34.80 -46.67 -31.72
CA GLY A 58 36.08 -45.94 -31.87
C GLY A 58 36.00 -44.48 -32.36
N ASP A 59 37.10 -43.70 -32.35
CA ASP A 59 38.41 -43.92 -31.71
C ASP A 59 39.08 -42.55 -31.40
N THR A 60 40.23 -42.58 -30.73
CA THR A 60 41.02 -41.50 -30.15
C THR A 60 41.88 -40.70 -31.15
N ALA A 61 42.15 -39.42 -30.85
CA ALA A 61 43.39 -38.71 -31.20
C ALA A 61 43.57 -37.38 -30.44
N GLU A 62 44.77 -37.19 -29.88
CA GLU A 62 45.43 -35.93 -29.47
C GLU A 62 46.81 -35.91 -30.19
N PRO A 63 47.63 -34.84 -30.19
CA PRO A 63 47.40 -33.42 -29.86
C PRO A 63 47.90 -32.48 -30.99
N ASP A 64 47.93 -31.14 -30.79
CA ASP A 64 49.10 -30.32 -31.19
C ASP A 64 49.11 -28.87 -30.64
N ALA A 65 50.31 -28.29 -30.53
CA ALA A 65 50.65 -26.89 -30.15
C ALA A 65 52.10 -26.61 -30.66
N PRO A 66 52.81 -25.46 -30.41
CA PRO A 66 52.45 -24.22 -29.71
C PRO A 66 52.93 -22.91 -30.43
N THR A 67 52.79 -21.74 -29.79
CA THR A 67 53.70 -20.55 -29.83
C THR A 67 53.22 -19.61 -28.69
N VAL A 68 53.87 -19.40 -27.54
CA VAL A 68 55.26 -19.05 -27.14
C VAL A 68 55.55 -17.53 -27.13
N LEU A 69 56.18 -17.09 -26.01
CA LEU A 69 56.55 -15.73 -25.55
C LEU A 69 55.50 -15.02 -24.65
N THR A 70 55.80 -14.45 -23.47
CA THR A 70 56.85 -14.73 -22.44
C THR A 70 56.51 -14.02 -21.10
N ASP A 71 57.10 -14.46 -19.98
CA ASP A 71 56.96 -13.86 -18.63
C ASP A 71 57.93 -12.67 -18.36
N GLU A 72 57.52 -11.76 -17.45
CA GLU A 72 58.18 -11.18 -16.25
C GLU A 72 59.70 -10.79 -16.22
N PRO A 73 60.25 -10.05 -15.21
CA PRO A 73 59.69 -9.67 -13.90
C PRO A 73 59.86 -8.20 -13.45
N ALA A 74 59.40 -7.94 -12.22
CA ALA A 74 59.34 -6.66 -11.50
C ALA A 74 60.69 -6.04 -11.04
N THR A 75 60.64 -4.75 -10.70
CA THR A 75 61.44 -4.14 -9.60
C THR A 75 60.79 -2.86 -9.05
N ASP A 76 60.97 -2.63 -7.75
CA ASP A 76 60.73 -1.40 -6.97
C ASP A 76 61.88 -1.36 -5.92
N PRO A 77 62.57 -0.23 -5.63
CA PRO A 77 62.09 0.67 -4.56
C PRO A 77 62.53 2.16 -4.57
N ALA A 78 61.75 2.98 -3.86
CA ALA A 78 62.13 4.07 -2.91
C ALA A 78 62.84 5.40 -3.35
N ASP A 79 62.46 6.47 -2.61
CA ASP A 79 63.22 7.66 -2.17
C ASP A 79 63.83 8.67 -3.21
N ALA A 80 63.90 10.00 -2.98
CA ALA A 80 63.30 10.89 -1.97
C ALA A 80 63.46 12.40 -2.34
N ASP A 81 62.79 13.26 -1.56
CA ASP A 81 63.22 14.59 -1.05
C ASP A 81 63.14 15.95 -1.82
N ASP A 82 62.65 16.95 -1.04
CA ASP A 82 63.10 18.35 -0.87
C ASP A 82 62.60 19.58 -1.70
N ALA A 83 62.61 20.73 -0.97
CA ALA A 83 62.78 22.14 -1.36
C ALA A 83 61.63 22.99 -1.93
N ALA A 84 60.95 23.68 -1.01
CA ALA A 84 60.08 24.84 -1.21
C ALA A 84 60.73 26.08 -1.88
N ARG A 85 59.90 27.06 -2.32
CA ARG A 85 60.30 28.48 -2.44
C ARG A 85 59.15 29.52 -2.48
N ASP A 86 59.37 30.55 -1.66
CA ASP A 86 58.89 31.94 -1.56
C ASP A 86 57.87 32.60 -2.53
N ALA A 87 57.14 33.59 -1.97
CA ALA A 87 56.39 34.68 -2.63
C ALA A 87 57.30 35.96 -2.78
N PRO A 88 56.88 37.25 -2.93
CA PRO A 88 55.53 37.89 -2.93
C PRO A 88 55.31 39.11 -3.90
N SER A 89 54.12 39.77 -3.77
CA SER A 89 53.83 41.21 -4.10
C SER A 89 53.69 41.62 -5.60
N VAL A 90 53.03 42.74 -6.02
CA VAL A 90 52.28 43.83 -5.34
C VAL A 90 51.20 44.47 -6.29
N ALA A 91 50.43 45.48 -5.84
CA ALA A 91 49.36 46.25 -6.54
C ALA A 91 49.85 47.16 -7.71
N THR A 92 49.07 47.96 -8.47
CA THR A 92 47.75 48.66 -8.34
C THR A 92 46.86 48.48 -9.62
N ASP A 93 45.87 49.29 -10.09
CA ASP A 93 45.33 50.65 -9.81
C ASP A 93 43.89 50.90 -10.36
N GLU A 94 43.35 52.14 -10.25
CA GLU A 94 42.04 52.64 -10.75
C GLU A 94 42.24 53.77 -11.82
N PRO A 95 41.25 54.60 -12.29
CA PRO A 95 39.77 54.55 -12.36
C PRO A 95 39.16 54.98 -13.76
N VAL A 96 37.83 55.24 -13.83
CA VAL A 96 37.10 56.36 -14.53
C VAL A 96 35.89 56.02 -15.47
N ALA A 97 34.81 56.81 -15.27
CA ALA A 97 33.69 57.21 -16.17
C ALA A 97 32.33 56.45 -16.23
N GLN A 98 31.25 57.23 -15.99
CA GLN A 98 29.87 57.08 -16.49
C GLN A 98 29.54 58.25 -17.46
N PRO A 99 28.38 58.28 -18.16
CA PRO A 99 27.10 58.81 -17.63
C PRO A 99 25.87 57.96 -18.03
N ALA A 100 24.60 58.14 -17.62
CA ALA A 100 23.82 58.82 -16.55
C ALA A 100 22.42 58.10 -16.52
N GLY A 101 21.30 58.44 -15.86
CA GLY A 101 20.74 59.54 -15.06
C GLY A 101 19.18 59.38 -15.07
N ALA A 102 18.29 60.29 -14.66
CA ALA A 102 18.19 61.35 -13.63
C ALA A 102 16.87 62.12 -13.92
N ALA A 103 15.99 62.57 -13.00
CA ALA A 103 15.74 62.41 -11.55
C ALA A 103 14.24 62.83 -11.32
N GLY A 104 13.57 62.79 -10.15
CA GLY A 104 13.91 62.46 -8.75
C GLY A 104 12.60 62.06 -8.01
N ASP A 105 12.20 62.59 -6.86
CA ASP A 105 12.88 63.51 -5.93
C ASP A 105 12.19 63.50 -4.53
N ALA A 106 12.91 63.79 -3.44
CA ALA A 106 12.39 63.83 -2.06
C ALA A 106 13.36 64.54 -1.08
N PRO A 107 12.90 65.05 0.08
CA PRO A 107 13.79 65.41 1.18
C PRO A 107 13.49 64.70 2.51
N THR A 108 14.54 64.07 3.02
CA THR A 108 14.77 63.50 4.35
C THR A 108 14.70 64.51 5.51
N GLN A 109 14.58 64.00 6.74
CA GLN A 109 15.54 64.35 7.80
C GLN A 109 15.68 63.25 8.87
N ASP A 110 16.88 63.18 9.42
CA ASP A 110 17.47 62.29 10.45
C ASP A 110 18.46 63.23 11.25
N PRO A 111 19.31 62.88 12.24
CA PRO A 111 19.76 61.52 12.62
C PRO A 111 20.07 61.25 14.12
N THR A 112 20.71 60.10 14.33
CA THR A 112 21.63 59.68 15.42
C THR A 112 21.10 58.76 16.53
N ALA A 113 21.99 57.87 16.97
CA ALA A 113 21.79 56.81 17.95
C ALA A 113 22.98 56.79 18.92
N HIS A 114 22.90 56.00 20.01
CA HIS A 114 24.03 55.19 20.50
C HIS A 114 23.57 54.21 21.60
N ASP A 115 24.17 53.02 21.58
CA ASP A 115 24.19 52.00 22.66
C ASP A 115 25.62 51.99 23.26
N PRO A 116 25.84 51.68 24.56
CA PRO A 116 26.21 50.31 24.91
C PRO A 116 25.79 49.80 26.32
N THR A 117 25.83 48.46 26.48
CA THR A 117 25.66 47.69 27.73
C THR A 117 26.89 47.66 28.66
N THR A 118 26.71 47.52 29.99
CA THR A 118 27.37 46.48 30.86
C THR A 118 26.94 46.52 32.35
N HIS A 119 27.39 45.52 33.15
CA HIS A 119 27.12 45.21 34.57
C HIS A 119 27.65 46.28 35.60
N ASP A 120 27.46 46.22 36.95
CA ASP A 120 27.13 45.09 37.86
C ASP A 120 26.60 45.49 39.27
N SER A 121 26.12 44.49 40.04
CA SER A 121 26.19 44.33 41.52
C SER A 121 25.23 45.07 42.50
N ALA A 122 25.02 44.41 43.66
CA ALA A 122 24.05 44.64 44.76
C ALA A 122 24.45 45.79 45.76
N THR A 123 23.75 46.15 46.86
CA THR A 123 23.08 45.41 47.98
C THR A 123 22.11 46.27 48.84
N ASP A 124 21.12 45.64 49.50
CA ASP A 124 20.37 45.99 50.74
C ASP A 124 19.67 47.39 50.85
N ASP A 125 18.77 47.74 51.81
CA ASP A 125 18.32 47.12 53.10
C ASP A 125 16.88 47.59 53.50
N SER A 126 16.23 46.93 54.50
CA SER A 126 15.02 47.31 55.30
C SER A 126 13.64 47.46 54.58
N ALA A 127 12.50 46.88 54.97
CA ALA A 127 11.72 46.78 56.25
C ALA A 127 10.85 48.05 56.53
N THR A 128 9.52 48.01 56.81
CA THR A 128 8.78 47.27 57.86
C THR A 128 7.22 47.35 57.72
N HIS A 129 6.48 46.38 58.32
CA HIS A 129 5.07 46.40 58.84
C HIS A 129 3.87 46.76 57.90
N ASP A 130 2.60 46.39 58.19
CA ASP A 130 1.94 45.93 59.45
C ASP A 130 0.85 44.80 59.23
N SER A 131 0.23 44.38 60.34
CA SER A 131 -0.71 43.27 60.68
C SER A 131 -2.17 43.40 60.14
N ALA A 132 -3.15 42.49 60.32
CA ALA A 132 -3.42 41.38 61.28
C ALA A 132 -4.17 40.20 60.57
N ALA A 133 -4.23 38.91 60.99
CA ALA A 133 -4.50 38.23 62.29
C ALA A 133 -5.98 38.36 62.75
N HIS A 134 -6.69 37.38 63.34
CA HIS A 134 -6.44 36.02 63.92
C HIS A 134 -7.33 34.93 63.22
N ASP A 135 -7.47 33.62 63.53
CA ASP A 135 -7.03 32.59 64.53
C ASP A 135 -7.01 31.19 63.78
N SER A 136 -6.55 30.00 64.19
CA SER A 136 -6.37 29.22 65.46
C SER A 136 -7.65 28.54 66.03
N ALA A 137 -7.67 27.33 66.63
CA ALA A 137 -6.72 26.22 66.89
C ALA A 137 -7.52 24.86 66.96
N THR A 138 -7.15 23.67 67.52
CA THR A 138 -6.08 23.19 68.45
C THR A 138 -5.91 21.63 68.43
N HIS A 139 -4.67 21.13 68.65
CA HIS A 139 -4.15 19.87 69.28
C HIS A 139 -4.79 18.44 69.22
N ASP A 140 -4.01 17.45 68.71
CA ASP A 140 -3.13 16.45 69.42
C ASP A 140 -3.61 15.54 70.60
N PRO A 141 -2.91 14.45 71.02
CA PRO A 141 -1.77 13.67 70.42
C PRO A 141 -1.76 12.09 70.62
N ALA A 142 -0.66 11.42 70.18
CA ALA A 142 0.14 10.35 70.86
C ALA A 142 0.06 8.81 70.53
N ASP A 143 1.25 8.18 70.69
CA ASP A 143 1.70 6.76 70.87
C ASP A 143 1.44 5.65 69.82
N ASP A 144 2.23 4.55 69.68
CA ASP A 144 3.70 4.31 69.58
C ASP A 144 3.96 2.86 69.05
N ASP A 145 5.23 2.39 69.06
CA ASP A 145 5.77 1.01 69.04
C ASP A 145 6.20 0.29 67.73
N GLY A 146 7.42 -0.28 67.81
CA GLY A 146 8.15 -1.19 66.91
C GLY A 146 9.56 -1.42 67.49
N PRO A 147 10.56 -2.07 66.83
CA PRO A 147 10.57 -2.93 65.64
C PRO A 147 10.95 -4.40 66.04
N PRO A 148 11.89 -5.17 65.41
CA PRO A 148 13.32 -4.83 65.29
C PRO A 148 14.02 -5.23 63.97
N THR A 149 15.29 -4.81 63.82
CA THR A 149 16.18 -5.08 62.67
C THR A 149 17.37 -5.97 63.10
N VAL A 150 18.00 -6.68 62.15
CA VAL A 150 19.38 -7.21 62.31
C VAL A 150 20.20 -6.84 61.08
N VAL A 151 21.47 -6.49 61.30
CA VAL A 151 22.44 -6.00 60.31
C VAL A 151 23.73 -6.82 60.42
N LEU A 152 24.43 -7.04 59.31
CA LEU A 152 25.89 -7.10 59.29
C LEU A 152 26.42 -6.34 58.07
N ASP A 153 27.64 -5.82 58.23
CA ASP A 153 28.35 -4.90 57.35
C ASP A 153 29.82 -5.37 57.23
N GLU A 154 30.48 -5.13 56.11
CA GLU A 154 31.94 -5.02 56.07
C GLU A 154 32.45 -4.26 54.83
N THR A 155 33.37 -3.32 55.06
CA THR A 155 33.89 -2.36 54.07
C THR A 155 35.33 -2.64 53.65
N VAL A 156 35.69 -2.43 52.37
CA VAL A 156 37.03 -1.95 51.95
C VAL A 156 36.87 -1.02 50.72
N ALA A 157 37.72 0.01 50.60
CA ALA A 157 37.67 1.03 49.56
C ALA A 157 38.60 0.76 48.35
N GLY A 158 38.36 1.42 47.21
CA GLY A 158 39.22 1.42 46.03
C GLY A 158 38.99 2.61 45.10
N THR A 159 40.02 3.43 44.89
CA THR A 159 40.02 4.67 44.08
C THR A 159 39.97 4.38 42.56
N PRO A 160 39.30 5.20 41.72
CA PRO A 160 39.22 4.99 40.28
C PRO A 160 40.57 5.21 39.56
N VAL A 161 40.73 4.56 38.40
CA VAL A 161 41.88 4.71 37.50
C VAL A 161 41.42 5.19 36.12
N VAL A 162 42.10 6.19 35.58
CA VAL A 162 41.95 6.66 34.19
C VAL A 162 43.24 6.35 33.43
N ALA A 163 43.13 5.59 32.34
CA ALA A 163 44.07 5.58 31.23
C ALA A 163 43.38 4.94 30.01
N GLY A 164 43.61 5.49 28.81
CA GLY A 164 43.13 4.90 27.55
C GLY A 164 44.18 3.99 26.90
N GLY A 165 43.81 3.35 25.77
CA GLY A 165 44.76 2.60 24.96
C GLY A 165 44.13 2.01 23.69
N ALA A 166 44.77 2.29 22.56
CA ALA A 166 44.64 1.63 21.24
C ALA A 166 43.23 1.42 20.64
N SER A 167 42.98 2.12 19.53
CA SER A 167 42.11 1.60 18.47
C SER A 167 42.64 0.26 17.97
N ALA A 168 41.75 -0.68 17.64
CA ALA A 168 42.04 -1.85 16.82
C ALA A 168 40.91 -2.04 15.83
N GLU A 169 41.24 -2.20 14.54
CA GLU A 169 40.27 -2.48 13.49
C GLU A 169 39.87 -3.96 13.50
N PRO A 170 38.63 -4.31 13.11
CA PRO A 170 38.30 -5.66 12.68
C PRO A 170 38.67 -5.84 11.19
N ASP A 171 39.56 -6.80 10.91
CA ASP A 171 40.10 -7.09 9.57
C ASP A 171 39.05 -7.28 8.46
N ALA A 172 39.38 -6.78 7.26
CA ALA A 172 38.64 -7.05 6.03
C ALA A 172 39.10 -8.37 5.38
N ALA A 173 38.41 -9.47 5.68
CA ALA A 173 38.71 -10.79 5.12
C ALA A 173 37.85 -11.12 3.89
N ALA A 174 38.47 -11.00 2.70
CA ALA A 174 38.03 -11.40 1.36
C ALA A 174 36.73 -12.23 1.22
N ALA A 175 35.69 -11.61 0.63
CA ALA A 175 34.66 -12.31 -0.12
C ALA A 175 35.02 -12.24 -1.62
N THR A 176 35.32 -13.37 -2.25
CA THR A 176 35.67 -13.44 -3.68
C THR A 176 34.47 -13.06 -4.56
N ALA A 177 34.68 -12.16 -5.51
CA ALA A 177 33.64 -11.68 -6.40
C ALA A 177 33.22 -12.78 -7.40
N ALA A 178 31.97 -13.22 -7.32
CA ALA A 178 31.31 -13.91 -8.43
C ALA A 178 30.77 -12.86 -9.41
N ALA A 179 31.24 -12.89 -10.66
CA ALA A 179 30.75 -12.01 -11.70
C ALA A 179 29.26 -12.30 -12.03
N PRO A 180 28.48 -11.29 -12.48
CA PRO A 180 27.14 -11.54 -13.01
C PRO A 180 27.22 -12.40 -14.28
N PRO A 181 26.22 -13.25 -14.56
CA PRO A 181 26.10 -13.88 -15.88
C PRO A 181 25.87 -12.78 -16.92
N ALA A 182 26.72 -12.73 -17.94
CA ALA A 182 26.60 -11.75 -19.02
C ALA A 182 25.37 -12.05 -19.91
N GLU A 183 24.69 -11.00 -20.35
CA GLU A 183 23.63 -11.11 -21.35
C GLU A 183 24.24 -11.45 -22.72
N GLY A 184 23.86 -12.60 -23.28
CA GLY A 184 24.26 -13.00 -24.63
C GLY A 184 23.36 -12.33 -25.66
N ALA A 185 23.89 -11.32 -26.35
CA ALA A 185 23.18 -10.60 -27.42
C ALA A 185 23.71 -10.97 -28.82
N GLY A 186 22.79 -11.06 -29.79
CA GLY A 186 23.09 -11.24 -31.22
C GLY A 186 23.04 -12.69 -31.71
N THR A 187 22.67 -12.98 -32.96
CA THR A 187 22.15 -12.13 -34.07
C THR A 187 21.45 -13.04 -35.09
N ASP A 188 20.49 -12.48 -35.86
CA ASP A 188 20.15 -12.69 -37.29
C ASP A 188 20.26 -14.11 -37.95
N ALA A 189 19.42 -14.52 -38.91
CA ALA A 189 18.55 -13.72 -39.78
C ALA A 189 17.32 -14.48 -40.34
N ALA A 190 16.35 -13.69 -40.81
CA ALA A 190 15.59 -13.86 -42.06
C ALA A 190 14.69 -15.10 -42.34
N VAL A 191 13.39 -14.81 -42.45
CA VAL A 191 12.50 -15.11 -43.59
C VAL A 191 12.48 -16.53 -44.18
N GLY A 192 11.33 -17.20 -44.05
CA GLY A 192 10.94 -18.35 -44.86
C GLY A 192 9.43 -18.63 -44.77
N ALA A 193 8.64 -18.02 -45.65
CA ALA A 193 7.18 -18.23 -45.70
C ALA A 193 6.81 -19.28 -46.75
N ALA A 194 5.83 -20.13 -46.42
CA ALA A 194 5.10 -20.96 -47.38
C ALA A 194 3.66 -21.17 -46.88
N LEU A 195 2.69 -21.02 -47.77
CA LEU A 195 1.27 -21.31 -47.56
C LEU A 195 0.90 -22.50 -48.44
N GLU A 196 0.12 -23.45 -47.92
CA GLU A 196 -0.73 -24.31 -48.74
C GLU A 196 -2.10 -24.48 -48.07
N ALA A 197 -3.14 -24.06 -48.78
CA ALA A 197 -4.53 -24.40 -48.53
C ALA A 197 -5.28 -24.24 -49.87
N ASP A 198 -5.73 -25.35 -50.45
CA ASP A 198 -6.27 -25.44 -51.81
C ASP A 198 -7.80 -25.59 -51.80
N ALA A 199 -8.49 -24.81 -52.64
CA ALA A 199 -9.88 -25.02 -53.06
C ALA A 199 -10.27 -24.10 -54.24
N ALA A 200 -10.65 -24.71 -55.37
CA ALA A 200 -11.76 -24.41 -56.31
C ALA A 200 -12.52 -23.05 -56.24
N ASP A 201 -12.98 -22.42 -57.34
CA ASP A 201 -13.30 -22.95 -58.69
C ASP A 201 -13.34 -21.85 -59.79
N VAL A 202 -13.10 -22.26 -61.06
CA VAL A 202 -13.69 -21.84 -62.37
C VAL A 202 -13.88 -20.36 -62.77
N ASP A 203 -13.19 -19.98 -63.86
CA ASP A 203 -13.55 -19.17 -65.07
C ASP A 203 -14.72 -18.14 -65.08
N GLU A 204 -14.47 -16.90 -65.54
CA GLU A 204 -14.73 -16.48 -66.95
C GLU A 204 -14.26 -15.03 -67.31
N ASP A 205 -13.71 -14.91 -68.52
CA ASP A 205 -13.46 -13.80 -69.49
C ASP A 205 -13.56 -12.27 -69.21
N GLY A 206 -12.67 -11.53 -69.90
CA GLY A 206 -12.82 -10.11 -70.32
C GLY A 206 -12.32 -9.00 -69.37
N GLY A 207 -11.73 -7.89 -69.84
CA GLY A 207 -11.24 -7.54 -71.18
C GLY A 207 -10.95 -6.04 -71.39
N GLU A 208 -9.70 -5.73 -71.79
CA GLU A 208 -9.22 -4.53 -72.54
C GLU A 208 -9.36 -3.08 -71.96
N ASP A 209 -8.54 -2.18 -72.53
CA ASP A 209 -8.55 -0.69 -72.54
C ASP A 209 -8.39 0.14 -71.24
N GLU A 210 -7.86 1.39 -71.26
CA GLU A 210 -6.68 1.98 -71.95
C GLU A 210 -6.35 3.36 -71.28
N ASP A 211 -5.23 4.01 -71.67
CA ASP A 211 -4.90 5.46 -71.57
C ASP A 211 -4.80 6.23 -70.21
N GLY A 212 -3.91 7.26 -70.20
CA GLY A 212 -4.22 8.54 -69.51
C GLY A 212 -3.09 9.35 -68.86
N ASP A 213 -2.27 10.06 -69.66
CA ASP A 213 -1.21 11.01 -69.23
C ASP A 213 -1.60 12.12 -68.20
N GLY A 214 -0.60 12.73 -67.54
CA GLY A 214 -0.79 13.91 -66.65
C GLY A 214 0.51 14.55 -66.13
N ASP A 215 1.20 15.31 -66.99
CA ASP A 215 2.58 15.83 -66.87
C ASP A 215 2.79 17.08 -65.95
N GLU A 216 4.05 17.54 -65.90
CA GLU A 216 4.60 18.86 -65.50
C GLU A 216 5.02 19.15 -64.05
N ALA A 217 6.27 19.64 -63.93
CA ALA A 217 6.85 20.42 -62.83
C ALA A 217 7.70 21.56 -63.44
N PRO A 218 7.93 22.69 -62.73
CA PRO A 218 9.34 22.99 -62.38
C PRO A 218 9.60 23.85 -61.10
N HIS A 219 10.88 23.89 -60.73
CA HIS A 219 11.70 24.88 -59.99
C HIS A 219 11.43 26.38 -60.33
N ASP A 220 11.90 27.45 -59.64
CA ASP A 220 12.52 27.80 -58.32
C ASP A 220 12.52 29.38 -58.23
N ASP A 221 13.03 30.17 -57.26
CA ASP A 221 13.85 29.98 -56.03
C ASP A 221 13.51 31.03 -54.92
N GLY A 222 14.06 30.84 -53.70
CA GLY A 222 14.45 31.92 -52.76
C GLY A 222 13.41 32.48 -51.76
N SER A 223 13.78 32.94 -50.55
CA SER A 223 15.05 32.81 -49.79
C SER A 223 14.86 33.21 -48.30
N ASP A 224 15.64 32.60 -47.39
CA ASP A 224 16.03 33.09 -46.04
C ASP A 224 14.93 33.41 -44.97
N HIS A 225 15.05 33.08 -43.66
CA HIS A 225 16.22 32.80 -42.80
C HIS A 225 15.89 31.85 -41.61
N ALA A 226 16.94 31.19 -41.12
CA ALA A 226 17.33 30.90 -39.73
C ALA A 226 16.33 30.37 -38.66
N GLU A 227 16.80 29.30 -38.00
CA GLU A 227 16.23 28.54 -36.89
C GLU A 227 15.87 29.34 -35.62
N ALA A 228 14.81 28.90 -34.93
CA ALA A 228 14.68 29.00 -33.48
C ALA A 228 13.94 27.76 -32.93
N ALA A 229 14.66 26.87 -32.23
CA ALA A 229 14.10 25.61 -31.77
C ALA A 229 12.99 25.81 -30.72
N THR A 230 11.84 25.17 -30.92
CA THR A 230 10.75 25.09 -29.93
C THR A 230 10.31 23.64 -29.74
N LEU A 231 10.07 23.27 -28.48
CA LEU A 231 9.70 21.90 -28.09
C LEU A 231 8.29 21.57 -28.58
N GLY A 232 8.19 20.65 -29.54
CA GLY A 232 6.91 20.15 -30.04
C GLY A 232 6.17 19.36 -28.96
N GLY A 233 5.07 19.93 -28.44
CA GLY A 233 4.17 19.21 -27.54
C GLY A 233 3.42 18.10 -28.28
N ALA A 234 3.26 16.93 -27.64
CA ALA A 234 2.46 15.86 -28.20
C ALA A 234 0.98 16.26 -28.25
N ALA A 235 0.37 16.19 -29.45
CA ALA A 235 -1.06 16.32 -29.58
C ALA A 235 -1.77 15.11 -28.93
N PRO A 236 -2.98 15.28 -28.35
CA PRO A 236 -3.81 14.14 -27.97
C PRO A 236 -4.22 13.39 -29.24
N GLY A 237 -3.71 12.18 -29.41
CA GLY A 237 -4.07 11.33 -30.56
C GLY A 237 -5.55 10.95 -30.52
N GLU A 238 -6.17 10.87 -31.70
CA GLU A 238 -7.56 10.42 -31.83
C GLU A 238 -7.73 9.00 -31.25
N LEU A 239 -8.77 8.83 -30.45
CA LEU A 239 -9.16 7.53 -29.89
C LEU A 239 -9.91 6.72 -30.95
N THR A 240 -9.81 5.40 -30.87
CA THR A 240 -10.65 4.51 -31.69
C THR A 240 -12.06 4.45 -31.09
N LYS A 241 -13.06 4.13 -31.90
CA LYS A 241 -14.47 4.01 -31.44
C LYS A 241 -14.63 2.99 -30.31
N ASP A 242 -13.83 1.93 -30.30
CA ASP A 242 -13.82 0.92 -29.25
C ASP A 242 -13.19 1.48 -27.95
N ALA A 243 -12.17 2.35 -28.07
CA ALA A 243 -11.58 3.04 -26.92
C ALA A 243 -12.55 4.07 -26.30
N ASP A 244 -13.32 4.79 -27.12
CA ASP A 244 -14.39 5.69 -26.64
C ASP A 244 -15.47 4.91 -25.88
N ALA A 245 -15.87 3.75 -26.39
CA ALA A 245 -16.84 2.88 -25.71
C ALA A 245 -16.32 2.36 -24.36
N GLU A 246 -15.04 1.98 -24.28
CA GLU A 246 -14.42 1.55 -23.03
C GLU A 246 -14.21 2.69 -22.03
N ILE A 247 -13.96 3.92 -22.51
CA ILE A 247 -13.95 5.12 -21.66
C ILE A 247 -15.35 5.42 -21.14
N ALA A 248 -16.41 5.26 -21.95
CA ALA A 248 -17.79 5.37 -21.48
C ALA A 248 -18.13 4.30 -20.42
N ASN A 249 -17.63 3.07 -20.58
CA ASN A 249 -17.75 2.01 -19.57
C ASN A 249 -17.05 2.41 -18.25
N ILE A 250 -15.83 2.95 -18.31
CA ILE A 250 -15.11 3.47 -17.13
C ILE A 250 -15.92 4.55 -16.39
N ILE A 251 -16.54 5.48 -17.13
CA ILE A 251 -17.31 6.60 -16.55
C ILE A 251 -18.62 6.10 -15.91
N ALA A 252 -19.35 5.20 -16.59
CA ALA A 252 -20.57 4.59 -16.06
C ALA A 252 -20.29 3.76 -14.80
N GLU A 253 -19.19 2.99 -14.81
CA GLU A 253 -18.77 2.17 -13.69
C GLU A 253 -18.30 3.02 -12.49
N PHE A 254 -17.61 4.14 -12.75
CA PHE A 254 -17.31 5.12 -11.71
C PHE A 254 -18.57 5.67 -11.04
N ALA A 255 -19.57 6.10 -11.81
CA ALA A 255 -20.85 6.59 -11.26
C ALA A 255 -21.55 5.51 -10.42
N ARG A 256 -21.50 4.24 -10.86
CA ARG A 256 -22.01 3.07 -10.12
C ARG A 256 -21.25 2.80 -8.82
N VAL A 257 -19.93 3.03 -8.79
CA VAL A 257 -19.07 2.81 -7.62
C VAL A 257 -19.21 3.93 -6.59
N VAL A 258 -19.35 5.19 -7.01
CA VAL A 258 -19.54 6.32 -6.08
C VAL A 258 -20.99 6.52 -5.62
N GLY A 259 -21.96 5.97 -6.35
CA GLY A 259 -23.38 5.99 -5.98
C GLY A 259 -24.14 7.25 -6.38
N ASP A 260 -23.56 8.12 -7.21
CA ASP A 260 -24.21 9.31 -7.77
C ASP A 260 -24.22 9.25 -9.31
N PRO A 261 -25.40 9.11 -9.96
CA PRO A 261 -25.53 9.16 -11.41
C PRO A 261 -24.98 10.44 -12.04
N LEU A 262 -25.08 11.59 -11.36
CA LEU A 262 -24.59 12.88 -11.85
C LEU A 262 -23.07 13.04 -11.70
N ALA A 263 -22.38 12.07 -11.07
CA ALA A 263 -20.92 12.08 -11.04
C ALA A 263 -20.33 11.77 -12.43
N ALA A 264 -21.04 11.03 -13.29
CA ALA A 264 -20.60 10.74 -14.66
C ALA A 264 -20.30 12.03 -15.46
N GLU A 265 -21.20 13.03 -15.38
CA GLU A 265 -21.07 14.34 -16.02
C GLU A 265 -19.88 15.17 -15.50
N ARG A 266 -19.31 14.78 -14.35
CA ARG A 266 -18.22 15.48 -13.66
C ARG A 266 -16.88 14.76 -13.76
N LEU A 267 -16.80 13.61 -14.45
CA LEU A 267 -15.56 12.86 -14.66
C LEU A 267 -15.02 13.04 -16.07
N THR A 268 -13.76 13.45 -16.19
CA THR A 268 -12.98 13.36 -17.44
C THR A 268 -11.92 12.27 -17.31
N VAL A 269 -11.94 11.29 -18.21
CA VAL A 269 -10.90 10.26 -18.33
C VAL A 269 -10.02 10.60 -19.53
N THR A 270 -8.69 10.49 -19.38
CA THR A 270 -7.72 10.67 -20.48
C THR A 270 -6.80 9.46 -20.63
N GLY A 271 -6.21 9.32 -21.81
CA GLY A 271 -5.34 8.19 -22.14
C GLY A 271 -6.11 6.97 -22.70
N PRO A 272 -5.40 5.95 -23.20
CA PRO A 272 -6.02 4.72 -23.69
C PRO A 272 -6.69 3.95 -22.54
N PRO A 273 -7.80 3.24 -22.77
CA PRO A 273 -8.58 2.61 -21.70
C PRO A 273 -7.81 1.54 -20.91
N ASP A 274 -6.83 0.89 -21.54
CA ASP A 274 -6.05 -0.21 -20.96
C ASP A 274 -4.56 -0.11 -21.27
N VAL A 275 -3.73 -0.34 -20.24
CA VAL A 275 -2.25 -0.25 -20.28
C VAL A 275 -1.56 -1.22 -19.31
N LEU A 276 -2.25 -2.28 -18.89
CA LEU A 276 -1.74 -3.27 -17.93
C LEU A 276 -2.00 -4.68 -18.46
N PRO A 277 -0.96 -5.47 -18.80
CA PRO A 277 -1.13 -6.83 -19.34
C PRO A 277 -1.78 -7.74 -18.30
N SER A 278 -3.05 -8.07 -18.52
CA SER A 278 -3.91 -8.75 -17.55
C SER A 278 -5.19 -9.23 -18.23
N VAL A 279 -5.64 -10.44 -17.89
CA VAL A 279 -6.93 -10.98 -18.37
C VAL A 279 -8.10 -10.21 -17.77
N TYR A 280 -7.96 -9.61 -16.58
CA TYR A 280 -8.97 -8.70 -16.01
C TYR A 280 -8.64 -7.23 -16.26
N ARG A 281 -9.67 -6.39 -16.24
CA ARG A 281 -9.65 -4.94 -16.50
C ARG A 281 -9.01 -4.12 -15.36
N VAL A 282 -7.71 -4.34 -15.11
CA VAL A 282 -6.98 -3.70 -14.00
C VAL A 282 -6.81 -2.19 -14.24
N THR A 283 -6.65 -1.72 -15.49
CA THR A 283 -6.60 -0.28 -15.77
C THR A 283 -7.95 0.39 -15.46
N THR A 284 -9.09 -0.20 -15.83
CA THR A 284 -10.42 0.26 -15.39
C THR A 284 -10.50 0.37 -13.87
N VAL A 285 -10.11 -0.67 -13.13
CA VAL A 285 -10.11 -0.66 -11.65
C VAL A 285 -9.21 0.43 -11.08
N ALA A 286 -8.03 0.64 -11.64
CA ALA A 286 -7.11 1.70 -11.21
C ALA A 286 -7.70 3.10 -11.44
N THR A 287 -8.22 3.33 -12.65
CA THR A 287 -8.83 4.60 -13.06
C THR A 287 -10.06 4.93 -12.22
N VAL A 288 -10.99 3.97 -12.05
CA VAL A 288 -12.22 4.15 -11.24
C VAL A 288 -11.89 4.38 -9.76
N ALA A 289 -10.94 3.63 -9.18
CA ALA A 289 -10.57 3.81 -7.78
C ALA A 289 -9.89 5.17 -7.53
N ALA A 290 -9.00 5.62 -8.42
CA ALA A 290 -8.39 6.94 -8.36
C ALA A 290 -9.42 8.07 -8.53
N ALA A 291 -10.31 7.95 -9.53
CA ALA A 291 -11.41 8.88 -9.75
C ALA A 291 -12.36 8.96 -8.54
N ALA A 292 -12.70 7.83 -7.92
CA ALA A 292 -13.52 7.80 -6.70
C ALA A 292 -12.85 8.56 -5.55
N ALA A 293 -11.53 8.40 -5.35
CA ALA A 293 -10.79 9.14 -4.33
C ALA A 293 -10.81 10.66 -4.58
N ALA A 294 -10.59 11.10 -5.82
CA ALA A 294 -10.71 12.51 -6.21
C ALA A 294 -12.15 13.03 -6.07
N HIS A 295 -13.16 12.22 -6.43
CA HIS A 295 -14.56 12.62 -6.27
C HIS A 295 -14.97 12.77 -4.80
N GLY A 296 -14.55 11.84 -3.93
CA GLY A 296 -14.72 12.00 -2.48
C GLY A 296 -14.08 13.29 -1.95
N ALA A 297 -12.91 13.65 -2.47
CA ALA A 297 -12.23 14.91 -2.16
C ALA A 297 -13.03 16.14 -2.65
N ALA A 298 -13.64 16.09 -3.84
CA ALA A 298 -14.52 17.12 -4.37
C ALA A 298 -15.84 17.26 -3.58
N LEU A 299 -16.45 16.15 -3.14
CA LEU A 299 -17.61 16.14 -2.24
C LEU A 299 -17.27 16.77 -0.89
N LEU A 300 -16.12 16.42 -0.30
CA LEU A 300 -15.65 17.01 0.94
C LEU A 300 -15.42 18.53 0.79
N TRP A 301 -14.81 18.96 -0.31
CA TRP A 301 -14.65 20.38 -0.62
C TRP A 301 -16.00 21.10 -0.68
N SER A 302 -16.94 20.58 -1.48
CA SER A 302 -18.29 21.13 -1.64
C SER A 302 -19.04 21.27 -0.31
N ALA A 303 -18.99 20.25 0.55
CA ALA A 303 -19.61 20.28 1.87
C ALA A 303 -18.99 21.35 2.80
N ARG A 304 -17.70 21.66 2.65
CA ARG A 304 -16.96 22.64 3.47
C ARG A 304 -17.05 24.07 2.94
N SER A 305 -17.01 24.26 1.62
CA SER A 305 -17.15 25.57 0.96
C SER A 305 -18.62 26.03 0.82
N ARG A 306 -19.56 25.07 0.83
CA ARG A 306 -20.97 25.24 0.42
C ARG A 306 -21.12 25.71 -1.04
N GLN A 307 -20.19 25.31 -1.89
CA GLN A 307 -20.21 25.51 -3.34
C GLN A 307 -20.48 24.16 -4.04
N GLU A 308 -20.72 24.19 -5.35
CA GLU A 308 -21.05 22.98 -6.14
C GLU A 308 -19.90 21.96 -6.16
N CYS A 309 -20.20 20.69 -6.40
CA CYS A 309 -19.16 19.66 -6.50
C CYS A 309 -18.31 19.89 -7.76
N LEU A 310 -17.01 20.13 -7.57
CA LEU A 310 -16.07 20.35 -8.66
C LEU A 310 -15.97 19.11 -9.58
N PRO A 311 -15.65 19.31 -10.88
CA PRO A 311 -15.28 18.22 -11.77
C PRO A 311 -13.95 17.60 -11.32
N VAL A 312 -13.74 16.36 -11.74
CA VAL A 312 -12.52 15.58 -11.48
C VAL A 312 -12.00 15.00 -12.79
N SER A 313 -10.68 14.92 -12.93
CA SER A 313 -10.06 14.23 -14.06
C SER A 313 -9.10 13.15 -13.61
N VAL A 314 -8.86 12.15 -14.45
CA VAL A 314 -7.88 11.08 -14.22
C VAL A 314 -7.31 10.61 -15.55
N ASP A 315 -6.00 10.37 -15.59
CA ASP A 315 -5.35 9.70 -16.72
C ASP A 315 -5.14 8.21 -16.43
N THR A 316 -5.47 7.35 -17.40
CA THR A 316 -5.39 5.89 -17.26
C THR A 316 -3.96 5.40 -17.05
N ARG A 317 -2.97 6.02 -17.70
CA ARG A 317 -1.54 5.72 -17.51
C ARG A 317 -1.10 6.15 -16.12
N HIS A 318 -1.53 7.32 -15.65
CA HIS A 318 -1.21 7.82 -14.32
C HIS A 318 -1.76 6.89 -13.23
N ALA A 319 -3.02 6.46 -13.35
CA ALA A 319 -3.63 5.51 -12.43
C ALA A 319 -2.91 4.14 -12.45
N ALA A 320 -2.59 3.62 -13.63
CA ALA A 320 -1.84 2.36 -13.78
C ALA A 320 -0.39 2.44 -13.27
N ALA A 321 0.26 3.60 -13.37
CA ALA A 321 1.58 3.86 -12.79
C ALA A 321 1.52 3.98 -11.26
N ALA A 322 0.47 4.62 -10.71
CA ALA A 322 0.26 4.70 -9.27
C ALA A 322 0.00 3.32 -8.62
N PHE A 323 -0.68 2.41 -9.35
CA PHE A 323 -0.86 1.00 -8.97
C PHE A 323 0.42 0.16 -9.00
N ARG A 324 1.52 0.71 -9.55
CA ARG A 324 2.84 0.08 -9.60
C ARG A 324 3.90 1.00 -8.98
N SER A 325 3.48 1.92 -8.10
CA SER A 325 4.37 2.92 -7.51
C SER A 325 5.56 2.27 -6.79
N GLU A 326 5.36 1.12 -6.14
CA GLU A 326 6.41 0.39 -5.44
C GLU A 326 7.50 -0.18 -6.37
N ARG A 327 7.19 -0.37 -7.65
CA ARG A 327 8.10 -0.84 -8.71
C ARG A 327 8.77 0.32 -9.46
N LEU A 328 8.04 1.43 -9.59
CA LEU A 328 8.48 2.63 -10.31
C LEU A 328 9.27 3.61 -9.42
N LEU A 329 9.24 3.42 -8.10
CA LEU A 329 10.03 4.15 -7.10
C LEU A 329 11.53 3.91 -7.31
N ARG A 330 12.30 5.00 -7.36
CA ARG A 330 13.76 4.98 -7.37
C ARG A 330 14.32 5.73 -6.17
N VAL A 331 15.44 5.25 -5.64
CA VAL A 331 16.19 5.80 -4.50
C VAL A 331 17.64 6.01 -4.96
N GLY A 332 18.10 7.27 -5.04
CA GLY A 332 19.40 7.59 -5.63
C GLY A 332 19.53 7.15 -7.10
N GLY A 333 18.44 7.24 -7.87
CA GLY A 333 18.34 6.76 -9.26
C GLY A 333 18.13 5.24 -9.43
N GLN A 334 18.59 4.44 -8.46
CA GLN A 334 18.43 2.98 -8.48
C GLN A 334 16.99 2.57 -8.12
N PRO A 335 16.45 1.45 -8.67
CA PRO A 335 15.15 0.92 -8.24
C PRO A 335 15.10 0.67 -6.72
N ALA A 336 13.94 0.87 -6.10
CA ALA A 336 13.75 0.51 -4.70
C ALA A 336 13.95 -1.02 -4.48
N PRO A 337 14.53 -1.46 -3.34
CA PRO A 337 14.69 -2.89 -3.07
C PRO A 337 13.35 -3.63 -3.06
N SER A 338 13.30 -4.87 -3.56
CA SER A 338 12.06 -5.65 -3.58
C SER A 338 11.48 -5.84 -2.18
N PRO A 339 10.15 -5.67 -1.98
CA PRO A 339 9.48 -6.01 -0.72
C PRO A 339 9.24 -7.52 -0.54
N TRP A 340 9.66 -8.36 -1.50
CA TRP A 340 9.45 -9.79 -1.51
C TRP A 340 10.62 -10.57 -0.89
N ASP A 341 10.31 -11.46 0.05
CA ASP A 341 11.24 -12.49 0.55
C ASP A 341 11.38 -13.61 -0.50
N THR A 342 12.58 -14.19 -0.63
CA THR A 342 12.88 -15.22 -1.63
C THR A 342 12.13 -16.54 -1.43
N LEU A 343 11.47 -16.74 -0.28
CA LEU A 343 10.60 -17.88 0.00
C LEU A 343 9.11 -17.58 -0.18
N SER A 344 8.76 -16.37 -0.64
CA SER A 344 7.41 -16.03 -1.07
C SER A 344 7.21 -16.38 -2.53
N GLY A 345 6.17 -17.15 -2.85
CA GLY A 345 5.88 -17.59 -4.21
C GLY A 345 4.94 -18.78 -4.24
N TYR A 346 4.65 -19.24 -5.45
CA TYR A 346 3.86 -20.43 -5.71
C TYR A 346 4.75 -21.67 -5.68
N TYR A 347 4.30 -22.69 -4.95
CA TYR A 347 4.94 -24.00 -4.84
C TYR A 347 3.93 -25.09 -5.19
N GLN A 348 4.36 -26.13 -5.88
CA GLN A 348 3.49 -27.27 -6.19
C GLN A 348 3.50 -28.26 -5.02
N ALA A 349 2.31 -28.68 -4.61
CA ALA A 349 2.05 -29.65 -3.55
C ALA A 349 2.01 -31.09 -4.12
N GLY A 350 1.96 -32.09 -3.24
CA GLY A 350 2.04 -33.51 -3.60
C GLY A 350 0.79 -34.06 -4.32
N ASP A 351 -0.31 -33.30 -4.27
CA ASP A 351 -1.56 -33.48 -5.01
C ASP A 351 -1.52 -32.86 -6.43
N GLY A 352 -0.41 -32.21 -6.80
CA GLY A 352 -0.25 -31.47 -8.06
C GLY A 352 -0.85 -30.05 -8.05
N ARG A 353 -1.58 -29.65 -7.00
CA ARG A 353 -2.14 -28.30 -6.83
C ARG A 353 -1.02 -27.31 -6.48
N TRP A 354 -1.32 -26.02 -6.66
CA TRP A 354 -0.42 -24.93 -6.27
C TRP A 354 -0.82 -24.32 -4.91
N ILE A 355 0.17 -23.93 -4.12
CA ILE A 355 0.00 -23.13 -2.89
C ILE A 355 0.93 -21.90 -2.93
N GLN A 356 0.37 -20.71 -2.68
CA GLN A 356 1.14 -19.49 -2.48
C GLN A 356 1.58 -19.41 -1.02
N LEU A 357 2.88 -19.26 -0.78
CA LEU A 357 3.44 -18.90 0.54
C LEU A 357 3.72 -17.39 0.58
N HIS A 358 3.42 -16.72 1.70
CA HIS A 358 3.70 -15.29 1.88
C HIS A 358 4.63 -15.04 3.08
N CYS A 359 5.93 -15.20 2.80
CA CYS A 359 7.06 -15.12 3.71
C CYS A 359 7.60 -13.69 3.95
N ASN A 360 7.03 -12.65 3.31
CA ASN A 360 7.54 -11.25 3.31
C ASN A 360 7.64 -10.57 4.69
N LEU A 361 7.30 -11.22 5.80
CA LEU A 361 7.53 -10.75 7.17
C LEU A 361 8.28 -11.85 7.96
N PRO A 362 9.34 -11.54 8.74
CA PRO A 362 10.21 -12.54 9.35
C PRO A 362 9.48 -13.64 10.15
N HIS A 363 8.46 -13.27 10.92
CA HIS A 363 7.66 -14.23 11.69
C HIS A 363 6.79 -15.18 10.84
N HIS A 364 6.37 -14.77 9.63
CA HIS A 364 5.66 -15.65 8.70
C HIS A 364 6.63 -16.64 8.05
N ARG A 365 7.81 -16.13 7.62
CA ARG A 365 8.92 -16.93 7.09
C ARG A 365 9.38 -18.01 8.08
N ALA A 366 9.55 -17.62 9.35
CA ALA A 366 9.99 -18.54 10.41
C ALA A 366 8.99 -19.68 10.64
N GLY A 367 7.71 -19.38 10.87
CA GLY A 367 6.71 -20.43 11.13
C GLY A 367 6.39 -21.30 9.91
N ALA A 368 6.52 -20.77 8.69
CA ALA A 368 6.44 -21.58 7.47
C ALA A 368 7.60 -22.59 7.36
N LEU A 369 8.83 -22.16 7.65
CA LEU A 369 10.01 -23.04 7.69
C LEU A 369 9.95 -24.06 8.83
N GLU A 370 9.39 -23.67 9.98
CA GLU A 370 9.17 -24.53 11.15
C GLU A 370 8.21 -25.68 10.84
N LEU A 371 7.03 -25.37 10.27
CA LEU A 371 6.04 -26.38 9.87
C LEU A 371 6.59 -27.31 8.79
N LEU A 372 7.18 -26.75 7.72
CA LEU A 372 7.73 -27.52 6.60
C LEU A 372 9.04 -28.26 6.97
N ARG A 373 9.63 -27.97 8.13
CA ARG A 373 10.95 -28.46 8.58
C ARG A 373 12.03 -28.27 7.51
N ALA A 374 11.93 -27.18 6.77
CA ALA A 374 12.73 -26.89 5.59
C ALA A 374 13.93 -25.99 5.93
N ARG A 375 14.97 -26.05 5.10
CA ARG A 375 16.00 -25.00 5.08
C ARG A 375 15.45 -23.73 4.44
N ALA A 376 16.09 -22.60 4.73
CA ALA A 376 15.75 -21.28 4.23
C ALA A 376 16.10 -21.05 2.73
N GLU A 377 15.85 -22.07 1.89
CA GLU A 377 16.24 -22.17 0.48
C GLU A 377 14.99 -22.50 -0.35
N PRO A 378 14.69 -21.81 -1.49
CA PRO A 378 13.48 -22.07 -2.27
C PRO A 378 13.33 -23.54 -2.72
N ALA A 379 14.45 -24.18 -3.11
CA ALA A 379 14.45 -25.60 -3.50
C ALA A 379 14.22 -26.56 -2.31
N ALA A 380 14.59 -26.18 -1.08
CA ALA A 380 14.29 -26.97 0.11
C ALA A 380 12.82 -26.82 0.53
N VAL A 381 12.26 -25.60 0.42
CA VAL A 381 10.84 -25.33 0.63
C VAL A 381 9.99 -26.10 -0.38
N ALA A 382 10.32 -26.06 -1.69
CA ALA A 382 9.61 -26.82 -2.72
C ALA A 382 9.59 -28.34 -2.44
N ARG A 383 10.74 -28.94 -2.08
CA ARG A 383 10.85 -30.36 -1.71
C ARG A 383 10.14 -30.72 -0.40
N ALA A 384 9.74 -29.74 0.41
CA ALA A 384 8.91 -29.94 1.60
C ALA A 384 7.42 -29.83 1.26
N VAL A 385 7.01 -28.75 0.55
CA VAL A 385 5.63 -28.52 0.11
C VAL A 385 5.09 -29.69 -0.72
N ALA A 386 5.91 -30.25 -1.61
CA ALA A 386 5.57 -31.42 -2.44
C ALA A 386 5.30 -32.74 -1.66
N ARG A 387 5.29 -32.70 -0.32
CA ARG A 387 4.96 -33.84 0.58
C ARG A 387 3.59 -33.71 1.24
N HIS A 388 2.90 -32.59 1.06
CA HIS A 388 1.59 -32.30 1.64
C HIS A 388 0.54 -32.17 0.53
N ASP A 389 -0.72 -32.37 0.88
CA ASP A 389 -1.89 -31.86 0.15
C ASP A 389 -1.98 -30.32 0.35
N ALA A 390 -2.37 -29.58 -0.69
CA ALA A 390 -2.36 -28.12 -0.66
C ALA A 390 -3.43 -27.51 0.26
N ALA A 391 -4.60 -28.15 0.38
CA ALA A 391 -5.67 -27.70 1.25
C ALA A 391 -5.36 -28.03 2.73
N GLN A 392 -4.77 -29.19 3.01
CA GLN A 392 -4.25 -29.53 4.33
C GLN A 392 -3.13 -28.56 4.75
N LEU A 393 -2.15 -28.32 3.88
CA LEU A 393 -1.03 -27.42 4.18
C LEU A 393 -1.49 -25.96 4.38
N GLU A 394 -2.47 -25.50 3.60
CA GLU A 394 -3.15 -24.22 3.84
C GLU A 394 -3.76 -24.18 5.24
N ALA A 395 -4.53 -25.19 5.62
CA ALA A 395 -5.22 -25.22 6.92
C ALA A 395 -4.25 -25.28 8.10
N GLU A 396 -3.17 -26.07 8.02
CA GLU A 396 -2.14 -26.17 9.07
C GLU A 396 -1.39 -24.82 9.24
N LEU A 397 -0.97 -24.19 8.13
CA LEU A 397 -0.32 -22.88 8.16
C LEU A 397 -1.26 -21.78 8.69
N GLN A 398 -2.54 -21.78 8.28
CA GLN A 398 -3.53 -20.83 8.79
C GLN A 398 -3.81 -21.04 10.29
N ALA A 399 -3.82 -22.29 10.78
CA ALA A 399 -3.98 -22.61 12.20
C ALA A 399 -2.80 -22.11 13.06
N MET A 400 -1.57 -22.21 12.56
CA MET A 400 -0.40 -21.56 13.15
C MET A 400 -0.40 -20.02 13.01
N GLY A 401 -1.39 -19.45 12.31
CA GLY A 401 -1.49 -18.02 12.04
C GLY A 401 -0.41 -17.52 11.08
N MET A 402 0.16 -18.41 10.25
CA MET A 402 1.00 -18.10 9.09
C MET A 402 0.14 -17.65 7.91
N CYS A 403 0.77 -17.36 6.78
CA CYS A 403 0.13 -16.75 5.62
C CYS A 403 0.43 -17.57 4.35
N ALA A 404 -0.50 -18.46 4.02
CA ALA A 404 -0.48 -19.27 2.83
C ALA A 404 -1.91 -19.55 2.33
N THR A 405 -2.04 -19.82 1.04
CA THR A 405 -3.33 -20.07 0.38
C THR A 405 -3.15 -21.04 -0.78
N MET A 406 -4.00 -22.07 -0.86
CA MET A 406 -4.11 -22.97 -2.02
C MET A 406 -4.73 -22.21 -3.21
N ALA A 407 -4.10 -22.32 -4.38
CA ALA A 407 -4.64 -21.82 -5.63
C ALA A 407 -5.96 -22.52 -5.97
N ARG A 408 -6.99 -21.71 -6.19
CA ARG A 408 -8.35 -22.13 -6.56
C ARG A 408 -8.75 -21.49 -7.87
N ASP A 409 -9.67 -22.12 -8.59
CA ASP A 409 -10.42 -21.46 -9.65
C ASP A 409 -11.59 -20.61 -9.07
N GLU A 410 -12.29 -19.87 -9.94
CA GLU A 410 -13.41 -19.02 -9.54
C GLU A 410 -14.62 -19.82 -9.02
N GLN A 411 -14.90 -20.99 -9.61
CA GLN A 411 -16.02 -21.84 -9.22
C GLN A 411 -15.77 -22.46 -7.84
N GLU A 412 -14.57 -22.95 -7.58
CA GLU A 412 -14.10 -23.38 -6.26
C GLU A 412 -14.19 -22.25 -5.23
N TRP A 413 -13.83 -21.01 -5.59
CA TRP A 413 -13.93 -19.86 -4.69
C TRP A 413 -15.38 -19.51 -4.31
N TRP A 414 -16.29 -19.41 -5.28
CA TRP A 414 -17.71 -19.14 -4.98
C TRP A 414 -18.41 -20.34 -4.34
N ALA A 415 -17.92 -21.57 -4.54
CA ALA A 415 -18.34 -22.76 -3.79
C ALA A 415 -17.76 -22.80 -2.35
N HIS A 416 -16.68 -22.06 -2.07
CA HIS A 416 -16.08 -22.00 -0.74
C HIS A 416 -16.90 -21.10 0.22
N PRO A 417 -17.09 -21.46 1.50
CA PRO A 417 -17.89 -20.65 2.44
C PRO A 417 -17.36 -19.23 2.68
N ALA A 418 -16.06 -18.96 2.45
CA ALA A 418 -15.53 -17.60 2.49
C ALA A 418 -15.94 -16.77 1.27
N GLY A 419 -15.86 -17.32 0.05
CA GLY A 419 -16.27 -16.62 -1.17
C GLY A 419 -17.75 -16.27 -1.16
N ARG A 420 -18.62 -17.20 -0.73
CA ARG A 420 -20.05 -16.90 -0.50
C ARG A 420 -20.28 -15.76 0.49
N ALA A 421 -19.50 -15.70 1.57
CA ALA A 421 -19.65 -14.65 2.59
C ALA A 421 -19.15 -13.28 2.10
N VAL A 422 -18.09 -13.25 1.28
CA VAL A 422 -17.62 -12.04 0.59
C VAL A 422 -18.67 -11.55 -0.40
N ALA A 423 -19.26 -12.45 -1.20
CA ALA A 423 -20.23 -12.11 -2.25
C ALA A 423 -21.50 -11.39 -1.78
N GLY A 424 -21.84 -11.49 -0.48
CA GLY A 424 -22.95 -10.77 0.16
C GLY A 424 -22.58 -9.42 0.78
N LEU A 425 -21.35 -8.93 0.61
CA LEU A 425 -20.90 -7.60 1.06
C LEU A 425 -20.91 -6.61 -0.12
N PRO A 426 -21.14 -5.30 0.11
CA PRO A 426 -20.93 -4.28 -0.90
C PRO A 426 -19.43 -3.90 -1.01
N LEU A 427 -19.03 -3.26 -2.10
CA LEU A 427 -17.65 -2.85 -2.36
C LEU A 427 -17.11 -1.85 -1.31
N VAL A 428 -17.94 -0.89 -0.92
CA VAL A 428 -17.67 0.06 0.16
C VAL A 428 -18.88 0.08 1.09
N GLU A 429 -18.67 -0.19 2.38
CA GLU A 429 -19.68 0.06 3.43
C GLU A 429 -19.41 1.42 4.07
N ILE A 430 -20.45 2.24 4.27
CA ILE A 430 -20.37 3.52 5.01
C ILE A 430 -21.58 3.60 5.97
N ASP A 431 -21.40 3.15 7.20
CA ASP A 431 -22.44 3.19 8.25
C ASP A 431 -22.28 4.40 9.17
N ARG A 432 -23.39 4.92 9.72
CA ARG A 432 -23.36 5.78 10.92
C ARG A 432 -23.24 4.89 12.18
N ILE A 433 -22.41 5.30 13.14
CA ILE A 433 -22.13 4.58 14.40
C ILE A 433 -22.20 5.52 15.63
N GLY A 434 -22.10 4.97 16.84
CA GLY A 434 -22.26 5.70 18.09
C GLY A 434 -23.69 5.69 18.64
N ASP A 435 -23.86 6.25 19.84
CA ASP A 435 -25.00 5.95 20.72
C ASP A 435 -26.36 6.42 20.16
N ASP A 436 -26.41 7.51 19.37
CA ASP A 436 -27.58 7.94 18.58
C ASP A 436 -28.24 6.79 17.77
N VAL A 437 -27.41 5.87 17.25
CA VAL A 437 -27.83 4.78 16.36
C VAL A 437 -28.34 3.57 17.16
N ALA A 438 -27.96 3.47 18.44
CA ALA A 438 -28.46 2.46 19.35
C ALA A 438 -29.89 2.78 19.81
N GLU A 439 -30.18 4.03 20.18
CA GLU A 439 -31.54 4.46 20.55
C GLU A 439 -32.53 4.26 19.39
N ALA A 440 -32.13 4.65 18.17
CA ALA A 440 -32.96 4.53 16.97
C ALA A 440 -33.28 3.07 16.53
N ARG A 441 -32.59 2.07 17.10
CA ARG A 441 -32.82 0.63 16.85
C ARG A 441 -33.57 -0.07 17.98
N GLY A 442 -33.93 0.65 19.05
CA GLY A 442 -34.73 0.13 20.15
C GLY A 442 -36.23 0.07 19.83
N GLY A 443 -36.86 -1.09 20.02
CA GLY A 443 -38.32 -1.21 20.12
C GLY A 443 -38.88 -0.42 21.31
N PRO A 444 -40.20 -0.21 21.39
CA PRO A 444 -40.81 0.81 22.24
C PRO A 444 -40.59 0.56 23.75
N SER A 445 -39.59 1.24 24.32
CA SER A 445 -39.45 1.39 25.75
C SER A 445 -40.56 2.32 26.27
N MET A 446 -41.49 1.79 27.06
CA MET A 446 -42.59 2.53 27.69
C MET A 446 -42.10 3.37 28.88
N ALA A 447 -41.20 4.32 28.61
CA ALA A 447 -40.76 5.34 29.54
C ALA A 447 -41.30 6.70 29.08
N THR A 448 -42.33 7.23 29.77
CA THR A 448 -42.93 8.51 29.42
C THR A 448 -41.91 9.64 29.60
N PRO A 449 -41.58 10.43 28.57
CA PRO A 449 -40.59 11.49 28.71
C PRO A 449 -41.12 12.59 29.63
N ALA A 450 -40.39 12.89 30.71
CA ALA A 450 -40.69 14.00 31.58
C ALA A 450 -40.61 15.32 30.78
N ARG A 451 -41.75 16.00 30.63
CA ARG A 451 -41.87 17.26 29.88
C ARG A 451 -41.14 18.39 30.63
N GLY A 452 -39.83 18.50 30.46
CA GLY A 452 -39.02 19.49 31.20
C GLY A 452 -37.63 19.82 30.64
N THR A 453 -36.97 18.91 29.91
CA THR A 453 -35.60 19.14 29.41
C THR A 453 -35.50 18.94 27.89
N ARG A 454 -35.36 20.04 27.15
CA ARG A 454 -34.80 20.01 25.79
C ARG A 454 -33.33 19.60 25.93
N ALA A 455 -32.96 18.42 25.45
CA ALA A 455 -31.56 17.99 25.44
C ALA A 455 -30.71 19.07 24.75
N PRO A 456 -29.49 19.38 25.23
CA PRO A 456 -28.62 20.33 24.56
C PRO A 456 -28.38 19.85 23.13
N ALA A 457 -28.70 20.69 22.15
CA ALA A 457 -28.29 20.46 20.78
C ALA A 457 -26.79 20.74 20.68
N VAL A 458 -25.98 19.80 21.18
CA VAL A 458 -24.54 19.78 20.95
C VAL A 458 -24.38 19.68 19.43
N PRO A 459 -23.76 20.67 18.77
CA PRO A 459 -23.46 20.51 17.36
C PRO A 459 -22.51 19.31 17.23
N ALA A 460 -22.93 18.27 16.51
CA ALA A 460 -22.05 17.18 16.13
C ALA A 460 -20.82 17.81 15.48
N GLN A 461 -19.66 17.68 16.12
CA GLN A 461 -18.62 18.71 16.02
C GLN A 461 -18.05 18.80 14.61
N ALA A 462 -18.54 19.80 13.87
CA ALA A 462 -18.01 20.21 12.59
C ALA A 462 -16.51 20.52 12.70
N LEU A 463 -15.81 20.45 11.57
CA LEU A 463 -14.41 20.83 11.51
C LEU A 463 -14.19 22.23 12.09
N SER A 464 -13.07 22.41 12.80
CA SER A 464 -12.76 23.71 13.40
C SER A 464 -12.76 24.79 12.32
N THR A 465 -13.19 26.01 12.65
CA THR A 465 -13.27 27.11 11.67
C THR A 465 -11.91 27.37 10.99
N GLN A 466 -10.80 27.13 11.71
CA GLN A 466 -9.46 27.13 11.13
C GLN A 466 -9.27 26.02 10.08
N ALA A 467 -9.65 24.78 10.39
CA ALA A 467 -9.58 23.68 9.42
C ALA A 467 -10.53 23.90 8.22
N GLN A 468 -11.68 24.55 8.40
CA GLN A 468 -12.57 24.95 7.30
C GLN A 468 -11.96 26.03 6.41
N ALA A 469 -11.30 27.04 6.99
CA ALA A 469 -10.65 28.13 6.24
C ALA A 469 -9.44 27.70 5.38
N LEU A 470 -8.86 26.52 5.63
CA LEU A 470 -7.68 26.00 4.90
C LEU A 470 -8.04 25.15 3.67
N ALA A 471 -9.32 24.84 3.45
CA ALA A 471 -9.74 24.00 2.32
C ALA A 471 -9.62 24.74 0.98
N SER A 472 -8.93 24.13 0.02
CA SER A 472 -8.89 24.60 -1.38
C SER A 472 -9.15 23.42 -2.34
N PRO A 473 -9.41 23.67 -3.64
CA PRO A 473 -9.54 22.59 -4.62
C PRO A 473 -8.31 21.67 -4.68
N ALA A 474 -7.11 22.25 -4.57
CA ALA A 474 -5.84 21.52 -4.50
C ALA A 474 -5.66 20.75 -3.17
N ARG A 475 -6.28 21.21 -2.07
CA ARG A 475 -6.10 20.67 -0.71
C ARG A 475 -7.42 20.58 0.07
N PRO A 476 -8.38 19.74 -0.35
CA PRO A 476 -9.71 19.72 0.24
C PRO A 476 -9.75 19.05 1.63
N ALA A 477 -8.77 18.19 1.92
CA ALA A 477 -8.54 17.55 3.21
C ALA A 477 -7.60 18.36 4.13
N ALA A 478 -7.25 19.61 3.78
CA ALA A 478 -6.46 20.48 4.64
C ALA A 478 -7.09 20.68 6.02
N GLY A 479 -6.26 20.70 7.06
CA GLY A 479 -6.68 20.84 8.45
C GLY A 479 -7.27 19.58 9.11
N LEU A 480 -7.51 18.49 8.36
CA LEU A 480 -7.92 17.20 8.94
C LEU A 480 -6.78 16.54 9.71
N ARG A 481 -7.13 15.80 10.77
CA ARG A 481 -6.19 14.97 11.55
C ARG A 481 -6.49 13.48 11.39
N VAL A 482 -5.54 12.72 10.85
CA VAL A 482 -5.72 11.30 10.49
C VAL A 482 -4.72 10.42 11.23
N LEU A 483 -5.22 9.42 11.96
CA LEU A 483 -4.41 8.37 12.57
C LEU A 483 -4.35 7.16 11.64
N ASP A 484 -3.19 6.93 11.02
CA ASP A 484 -2.92 5.75 10.19
C ASP A 484 -2.36 4.63 11.08
N MET A 485 -3.21 3.70 11.50
CA MET A 485 -2.82 2.52 12.27
C MET A 485 -2.65 1.28 11.38
N THR A 486 -2.08 1.47 10.18
CA THR A 486 -1.95 0.42 9.15
C THR A 486 -0.49 0.17 8.73
N ARG A 487 -0.31 -0.87 7.91
CA ARG A 487 0.96 -1.40 7.38
C ARG A 487 0.72 -2.03 6.00
N VAL A 488 1.78 -2.40 5.29
CA VAL A 488 1.72 -3.00 3.93
C VAL A 488 1.23 -1.99 2.89
N ILE A 489 0.16 -2.23 2.12
CA ILE A 489 -0.21 -1.39 0.95
C ILE A 489 -1.59 -0.72 1.11
N ALA A 490 -2.73 -1.41 1.14
CA ALA A 490 -4.06 -0.76 1.08
C ALA A 490 -4.28 0.33 2.13
N GLY A 491 -4.00 0.02 3.40
CA GLY A 491 -4.11 0.99 4.49
C GLY A 491 -3.16 2.19 4.31
N PRO A 492 -1.85 1.93 4.08
CA PRO A 492 -0.91 3.02 3.85
C PRO A 492 -1.19 3.86 2.59
N VAL A 493 -1.75 3.26 1.53
CA VAL A 493 -2.25 3.95 0.32
C VAL A 493 -3.42 4.87 0.67
N CYS A 494 -4.43 4.39 1.40
CA CYS A 494 -5.50 5.26 1.92
C CYS A 494 -4.93 6.44 2.71
N GLY A 495 -3.95 6.20 3.57
CA GLY A 495 -3.25 7.24 4.33
C GLY A 495 -2.50 8.23 3.43
N ARG A 496 -1.76 7.79 2.40
CA ARG A 496 -0.99 8.70 1.52
C ARG A 496 -1.92 9.51 0.62
N THR A 497 -3.03 8.94 0.15
CA THR A 497 -4.04 9.66 -0.64
C THR A 497 -4.71 10.78 0.17
N LEU A 498 -5.03 10.55 1.45
CA LEU A 498 -5.53 11.62 2.34
C LEU A 498 -4.46 12.70 2.61
N ALA A 499 -3.18 12.32 2.70
CA ALA A 499 -2.08 13.28 2.81
C ALA A 499 -1.87 14.12 1.55
N ALA A 500 -2.06 13.54 0.35
CA ALA A 500 -1.99 14.23 -0.94
C ALA A 500 -3.10 15.30 -1.09
N PHE A 501 -4.29 15.03 -0.55
CA PHE A 501 -5.37 16.02 -0.44
C PHE A 501 -5.17 17.00 0.74
N GLY A 502 -4.08 16.88 1.51
CA GLY A 502 -3.59 17.89 2.45
C GLY A 502 -3.77 17.62 3.95
N ALA A 503 -4.17 16.41 4.38
CA ALA A 503 -4.38 16.08 5.80
C ALA A 503 -3.06 15.91 6.60
N ASP A 504 -3.07 16.24 7.90
CA ASP A 504 -1.99 15.87 8.83
C ASP A 504 -2.18 14.40 9.23
N VAL A 505 -1.47 13.51 8.52
CA VAL A 505 -1.53 12.07 8.73
C VAL A 505 -0.38 11.63 9.63
N LEU A 506 -0.72 11.19 10.84
CA LEU A 506 0.20 10.59 11.81
C LEU A 506 0.02 9.06 11.80
N ARG A 507 1.00 8.36 11.22
CA ARG A 507 1.09 6.90 11.28
C ARG A 507 1.53 6.45 12.67
N VAL A 508 0.78 5.52 13.27
CA VAL A 508 1.06 4.96 14.60
C VAL A 508 1.32 3.46 14.48
N GLY A 509 2.58 3.06 14.63
CA GLY A 509 3.00 1.66 14.76
C GLY A 509 3.43 1.32 16.18
N ALA A 510 4.18 0.22 16.34
CA ALA A 510 4.98 -0.06 17.52
C ALA A 510 6.26 -0.80 17.10
N ALA A 511 7.39 -0.50 17.73
CA ALA A 511 8.72 -0.99 17.28
C ALA A 511 8.88 -2.53 17.24
N HIS A 512 8.01 -3.27 17.95
CA HIS A 512 7.99 -4.74 17.95
C HIS A 512 7.13 -5.35 16.83
N LEU A 513 6.44 -4.54 16.02
CA LEU A 513 5.64 -4.99 14.89
C LEU A 513 6.47 -4.92 13.60
N PRO A 514 6.59 -6.01 12.82
CA PRO A 514 7.38 -6.00 11.60
C PRO A 514 6.67 -5.20 10.48
N ASP A 515 7.48 -4.52 9.68
CA ASP A 515 7.11 -3.70 8.54
C ASP A 515 8.17 -3.88 7.43
N ALA A 516 7.76 -3.79 6.16
CA ALA A 516 8.67 -3.96 5.02
C ALA A 516 9.25 -2.60 4.61
N ARG A 517 10.56 -2.38 4.82
CA ARG A 517 11.22 -1.09 4.56
C ARG A 517 10.94 -0.48 3.17
N PRO A 518 10.92 -1.23 2.04
CA PRO A 518 10.61 -0.64 0.74
C PRO A 518 9.18 -0.08 0.65
N LEU A 519 8.19 -0.81 1.19
CA LEU A 519 6.81 -0.33 1.26
C LEU A 519 6.68 0.87 2.21
N VAL A 520 7.51 0.99 3.25
CA VAL A 520 7.56 2.20 4.09
C VAL A 520 8.00 3.41 3.25
N ILE A 521 8.98 3.27 2.36
CA ILE A 521 9.42 4.38 1.50
C ILE A 521 8.30 4.73 0.49
N ASP A 522 7.76 3.75 -0.24
CA ASP A 522 6.68 4.00 -1.23
C ASP A 522 5.39 4.58 -0.61
N THR A 523 4.97 4.09 0.55
CA THR A 523 3.63 4.39 1.09
C THR A 523 3.61 5.47 2.18
N SER A 524 4.75 6.05 2.58
CA SER A 524 4.80 7.04 3.68
C SER A 524 4.99 8.50 3.25
N PHE A 525 4.96 8.81 1.95
CA PHE A 525 4.92 10.20 1.48
C PHE A 525 3.77 10.99 2.13
N GLY A 526 4.01 12.25 2.49
CA GLY A 526 3.04 13.10 3.17
C GLY A 526 2.85 12.82 4.68
N LYS A 527 3.24 11.62 5.17
CA LYS A 527 2.90 11.14 6.53
C LYS A 527 4.02 11.32 7.54
N ARG A 528 3.65 11.59 8.79
CA ARG A 528 4.53 11.54 9.97
C ARG A 528 4.44 10.13 10.57
N SER A 529 5.47 9.65 11.27
CA SER A 529 5.50 8.28 11.81
C SER A 529 6.00 8.20 13.24
N THR A 530 5.23 7.57 14.12
CA THR A 530 5.51 7.42 15.56
C THR A 530 5.24 5.99 16.05
N PHE A 531 5.75 5.66 17.24
CA PHE A 531 5.50 4.38 17.91
C PHE A 531 4.71 4.56 19.20
N LEU A 532 3.64 3.77 19.38
CA LEU A 532 2.88 3.62 20.63
C LEU A 532 2.58 2.13 20.85
N ASN A 533 3.26 1.51 21.80
CA ASN A 533 3.02 0.13 22.19
C ASN A 533 1.79 0.05 23.10
N LEU A 534 0.61 -0.22 22.54
CA LEU A 534 -0.67 -0.22 23.26
C LEU A 534 -0.81 -1.27 24.39
N ARG A 535 0.22 -2.08 24.65
CA ARG A 535 0.35 -2.91 25.86
C ARG A 535 0.84 -2.10 27.08
N VAL A 536 1.47 -0.95 26.84
CA VAL A 536 1.94 0.00 27.86
C VAL A 536 0.82 0.99 28.16
N ALA A 537 0.48 1.16 29.44
CA ALA A 537 -0.64 1.99 29.86
C ALA A 537 -0.44 3.50 29.55
N ALA A 538 0.80 3.97 29.47
CA ALA A 538 1.14 5.33 29.05
C ALA A 538 0.87 5.53 27.55
N ASP A 539 1.44 4.68 26.68
CA ASP A 539 1.22 4.71 25.23
C ASP A 539 -0.26 4.59 24.85
N ALA A 540 -0.99 3.70 25.53
CA ALA A 540 -2.44 3.56 25.37
C ALA A 540 -3.21 4.80 25.85
N ARG A 541 -2.74 5.51 26.89
CA ARG A 541 -3.31 6.82 27.26
C ARG A 541 -3.04 7.85 26.17
N ARG A 542 -1.81 7.90 25.66
CA ARG A 542 -1.40 8.84 24.61
C ARG A 542 -2.15 8.63 23.30
N LEU A 543 -2.47 7.39 22.91
CA LEU A 543 -3.32 7.16 21.75
C LEU A 543 -4.74 7.71 21.97
N ARG A 544 -5.34 7.60 23.17
CA ARG A 544 -6.65 8.22 23.45
C ARG A 544 -6.61 9.74 23.35
N GLU A 545 -5.54 10.37 23.83
CA GLU A 545 -5.32 11.83 23.71
C GLU A 545 -5.19 12.30 22.25
N LEU A 546 -4.62 11.45 21.38
CA LEU A 546 -4.56 11.69 19.93
C LEU A 546 -5.93 11.48 19.26
N VAL A 547 -6.64 10.38 19.58
CA VAL A 547 -7.97 10.05 19.04
C VAL A 547 -9.00 11.11 19.41
N ALA A 548 -8.98 11.63 20.64
CA ALA A 548 -9.85 12.72 21.10
C ALA A 548 -9.68 14.04 20.30
N GLN A 549 -8.65 14.13 19.47
CA GLN A 549 -8.33 15.26 18.59
C GLN A 549 -8.27 14.87 17.10
N ALA A 550 -8.61 13.64 16.75
CA ALA A 550 -8.61 13.14 15.37
C ALA A 550 -9.95 13.43 14.66
N ASP A 551 -9.91 13.42 13.33
CA ASP A 551 -11.09 13.29 12.47
C ASP A 551 -11.25 11.85 11.98
N VAL A 552 -10.13 11.20 11.66
CA VAL A 552 -10.10 9.88 11.04
C VAL A 552 -9.18 8.92 11.79
N VAL A 553 -9.61 7.67 11.95
CA VAL A 553 -8.73 6.54 12.34
C VAL A 553 -8.84 5.44 11.29
N ILE A 554 -7.72 5.08 10.67
CA ILE A 554 -7.62 3.98 9.69
C ILE A 554 -6.99 2.78 10.37
N GLN A 555 -7.63 1.60 10.33
CA GLN A 555 -7.05 0.36 10.81
C GLN A 555 -7.09 -0.78 9.77
N ALA A 556 -6.08 -1.65 9.85
CA ALA A 556 -5.97 -2.89 9.08
C ALA A 556 -5.54 -4.08 9.96
N TYR A 557 -5.91 -4.04 11.24
CA TYR A 557 -5.75 -5.18 12.15
C TYR A 557 -6.89 -6.18 11.97
N ARG A 558 -6.67 -7.44 12.36
CA ARG A 558 -7.73 -8.47 12.39
C ARG A 558 -8.97 -7.94 13.16
N PRO A 559 -10.20 -8.19 12.71
CA PRO A 559 -11.41 -7.73 13.39
C PRO A 559 -11.41 -8.11 14.89
N LYS A 560 -11.91 -7.19 15.73
CA LYS A 560 -11.90 -7.32 17.20
C LYS A 560 -10.51 -7.36 17.85
N ALA A 561 -9.44 -6.94 17.17
CA ALA A 561 -8.11 -6.82 17.77
C ALA A 561 -7.92 -5.49 18.53
N LEU A 562 -8.23 -4.35 17.91
CA LEU A 562 -8.16 -3.03 18.57
C LEU A 562 -9.30 -2.82 19.57
N ASP A 563 -10.46 -3.45 19.36
CA ASP A 563 -11.60 -3.45 20.26
C ASP A 563 -11.24 -3.91 21.68
N ARG A 564 -10.42 -4.96 21.81
CA ARG A 564 -9.90 -5.48 23.10
C ARG A 564 -8.99 -4.49 23.83
N LEU A 565 -8.47 -3.49 23.13
CA LEU A 565 -7.59 -2.45 23.67
C LEU A 565 -8.34 -1.12 23.90
N GLY A 566 -9.65 -1.06 23.60
CA GLY A 566 -10.47 0.14 23.69
C GLY A 566 -10.41 1.06 22.46
N PHE A 567 -9.95 0.55 21.31
CA PHE A 567 -9.79 1.31 20.06
C PHE A 567 -10.58 0.70 18.88
N GLY A 568 -11.65 -0.04 19.18
CA GLY A 568 -12.64 -0.46 18.18
C GLY A 568 -13.57 0.70 17.77
N PRO A 569 -14.24 0.67 16.62
CA PRO A 569 -15.00 1.80 16.07
C PRO A 569 -15.97 2.46 17.05
N GLU A 570 -16.79 1.69 17.77
CA GLU A 570 -17.72 2.23 18.77
C GLU A 570 -17.02 2.85 19.99
N ALA A 571 -15.83 2.36 20.35
CA ALA A 571 -15.02 2.96 21.42
C ALA A 571 -14.35 4.25 20.96
N LEU A 572 -13.89 4.30 19.71
CA LEU A 572 -13.39 5.52 19.07
C LEU A 572 -14.50 6.58 18.98
N ALA A 573 -15.72 6.20 18.60
CA ALA A 573 -16.89 7.08 18.55
C ALA A 573 -17.27 7.67 19.92
N ARG A 574 -17.07 6.93 21.02
CA ARG A 574 -17.24 7.46 22.39
C ARG A 574 -16.09 8.34 22.87
N ILE A 575 -14.85 8.09 22.44
CA ILE A 575 -13.69 8.98 22.72
C ILE A 575 -13.81 10.29 21.93
N ARG A 576 -14.32 10.20 20.69
CA ARG A 576 -14.46 11.30 19.73
C ARG A 576 -15.79 11.16 18.98
N PRO A 577 -16.88 11.75 19.50
CA PRO A 577 -18.10 11.93 18.73
C PRO A 577 -17.79 12.76 17.47
N GLY A 578 -18.26 12.29 16.30
CA GLY A 578 -17.89 12.85 15.00
C GLY A 578 -16.67 12.19 14.34
N ILE A 579 -16.10 11.10 14.87
CA ILE A 579 -14.98 10.43 14.21
C ILE A 579 -15.43 9.61 12.99
N VAL A 580 -14.57 9.54 11.97
CA VAL A 580 -14.69 8.58 10.86
C VAL A 580 -13.68 7.45 11.07
N CYS A 581 -14.16 6.24 11.26
CA CYS A 581 -13.31 5.04 11.36
C CYS A 581 -13.26 4.34 10.00
N ALA A 582 -12.08 4.01 9.50
CA ALA A 582 -11.89 3.13 8.34
C ALA A 582 -11.35 1.77 8.79
N THR A 583 -11.87 0.69 8.22
CA THR A 583 -11.42 -0.68 8.51
C THR A 583 -11.25 -1.47 7.22
N ILE A 584 -10.00 -1.82 6.93
CA ILE A 584 -9.60 -2.59 5.74
C ILE A 584 -9.25 -4.01 6.18
N SER A 585 -9.62 -5.01 5.38
CA SER A 585 -9.44 -6.43 5.69
C SER A 585 -9.17 -7.25 4.42
N ALA A 586 -8.67 -8.48 4.55
CA ALA A 586 -8.50 -9.36 3.39
C ALA A 586 -9.85 -9.93 2.92
N TYR A 587 -10.61 -10.56 3.82
CA TYR A 587 -11.80 -11.37 3.48
C TYR A 587 -13.12 -10.81 4.05
N GLY A 588 -13.15 -9.54 4.46
CA GLY A 588 -14.36 -8.88 4.95
C GLY A 588 -14.74 -9.26 6.38
N ARG A 589 -15.98 -8.93 6.74
CA ARG A 589 -16.52 -9.03 8.11
C ARG A 589 -17.45 -10.24 8.34
N GLN A 590 -17.51 -11.19 7.41
CA GLN A 590 -18.37 -12.37 7.46
C GLN A 590 -17.63 -13.63 6.98
N GLY A 591 -18.21 -14.80 7.27
CA GLY A 591 -17.65 -16.10 6.88
C GLY A 591 -16.49 -16.58 7.76
N PRO A 592 -15.97 -17.80 7.53
CA PRO A 592 -14.91 -18.38 8.37
C PRO A 592 -13.59 -17.60 8.29
N TRP A 593 -13.34 -16.91 7.18
CA TRP A 593 -12.07 -16.25 6.91
C TRP A 593 -11.98 -14.80 7.39
N SER A 594 -13.06 -14.21 7.93
CA SER A 594 -13.06 -12.81 8.41
C SER A 594 -12.04 -12.55 9.53
N GLY A 595 -11.62 -13.58 10.27
CA GLY A 595 -10.60 -13.49 11.32
C GLY A 595 -9.16 -13.72 10.84
N LEU A 596 -8.95 -14.15 9.59
CA LEU A 596 -7.63 -14.52 9.09
C LEU A 596 -6.74 -13.31 8.78
N ARG A 597 -5.44 -13.60 8.63
CA ARG A 597 -4.52 -12.73 7.91
C ARG A 597 -4.72 -12.93 6.41
N GLY A 598 -4.42 -11.92 5.62
CA GLY A 598 -4.34 -12.03 4.17
C GLY A 598 -3.55 -10.86 3.59
N PHE A 599 -3.18 -11.03 2.34
CA PHE A 599 -2.44 -10.08 1.50
C PHE A 599 -3.05 -10.15 0.11
N ASP A 600 -2.89 -9.11 -0.71
CA ASP A 600 -3.39 -9.06 -2.09
C ASP A 600 -3.10 -10.36 -2.88
N SER A 601 -1.84 -10.78 -2.94
CA SER A 601 -1.42 -12.03 -3.60
C SER A 601 -2.12 -13.29 -3.08
N LEU A 602 -2.37 -13.41 -1.78
CA LEU A 602 -3.13 -14.53 -1.21
C LEU A 602 -4.61 -14.48 -1.60
N VAL A 603 -5.18 -13.28 -1.74
CA VAL A 603 -6.56 -13.10 -2.19
C VAL A 603 -6.68 -13.42 -3.68
N GLN A 604 -5.73 -13.00 -4.52
CA GLN A 604 -5.66 -13.39 -5.94
C GLN A 604 -5.54 -14.92 -6.09
N THR A 605 -4.78 -15.58 -5.20
CA THR A 605 -4.63 -17.04 -5.16
C THR A 605 -5.93 -17.75 -4.75
N ALA A 606 -6.65 -17.19 -3.77
CA ALA A 606 -7.89 -17.77 -3.25
C ALA A 606 -9.08 -17.69 -4.22
N SER A 607 -9.09 -16.70 -5.12
CA SER A 607 -10.31 -16.21 -5.78
C SER A 607 -10.47 -16.59 -7.26
N GLY A 608 -9.58 -17.41 -7.82
CA GLY A 608 -9.55 -17.69 -9.26
C GLY A 608 -8.61 -16.78 -10.05
N ILE A 609 -8.37 -15.54 -9.59
CA ILE A 609 -7.65 -14.51 -10.34
C ILE A 609 -6.28 -14.99 -10.86
N ALA A 610 -5.48 -15.62 -10.01
CA ALA A 610 -4.15 -16.10 -10.40
C ALA A 610 -4.18 -17.28 -11.39
N LEU A 611 -5.25 -18.10 -11.41
CA LEU A 611 -5.40 -19.22 -12.34
C LEU A 611 -6.08 -18.81 -13.67
N ALA A 612 -6.92 -17.77 -13.65
CA ALA A 612 -7.42 -17.14 -14.87
C ALA A 612 -6.27 -16.52 -15.69
N GLY A 613 -5.33 -15.83 -15.01
CA GLY A 613 -4.09 -15.35 -15.63
C GLY A 613 -3.26 -16.50 -16.23
N THR A 614 -3.09 -17.60 -15.51
CA THR A 614 -2.39 -18.81 -15.99
C THR A 614 -3.01 -19.40 -17.25
N ARG A 615 -4.34 -19.58 -17.27
CA ARG A 615 -5.10 -20.06 -18.43
C ARG A 615 -4.89 -19.14 -19.63
N ALA A 616 -5.09 -17.83 -19.45
CA ALA A 616 -5.00 -16.85 -20.53
C ALA A 616 -3.57 -16.74 -21.12
N ALA A 617 -2.54 -16.97 -20.30
CA ALA A 617 -1.14 -16.92 -20.70
C ALA A 617 -0.55 -18.27 -21.16
N GLY A 618 -1.34 -19.36 -21.12
CA GLY A 618 -0.85 -20.72 -21.41
C GLY A 618 0.30 -21.17 -20.48
N SER A 619 0.32 -20.70 -19.23
CA SER A 619 1.46 -20.88 -18.32
C SER A 619 1.37 -22.17 -17.49
N ASP A 620 2.50 -22.78 -17.15
CA ASP A 620 2.59 -23.89 -16.20
C ASP A 620 2.42 -23.48 -14.72
N ARG A 621 2.34 -22.17 -14.43
CA ARG A 621 2.35 -21.63 -13.05
C ARG A 621 1.29 -20.56 -12.81
N PRO A 622 0.79 -20.41 -11.57
CA PRO A 622 -0.11 -19.31 -11.19
C PRO A 622 0.46 -17.93 -11.55
N LEU A 623 -0.29 -17.15 -12.34
CA LEU A 623 0.12 -15.85 -12.85
C LEU A 623 -0.71 -14.73 -12.18
N PRO A 624 -0.14 -13.97 -11.22
CA PRO A 624 -0.84 -12.89 -10.55
C PRO A 624 -0.99 -11.65 -11.45
N LEU A 625 -1.87 -10.74 -11.05
CA LEU A 625 -2.06 -9.43 -11.70
C LEU A 625 -0.73 -8.63 -11.79
N PRO A 626 -0.58 -7.72 -12.77
CA PRO A 626 0.63 -6.92 -12.98
C PRO A 626 0.92 -5.88 -11.86
N ALA A 627 0.15 -5.88 -10.77
CA ALA A 627 0.24 -5.01 -9.61
C ALA A 627 -0.25 -5.73 -8.34
N GLN A 628 -0.03 -5.15 -7.16
CA GLN A 628 -0.87 -5.46 -5.99
C GLN A 628 -2.17 -4.63 -6.08
N ALA A 629 -2.95 -4.95 -7.12
CA ALA A 629 -4.07 -4.14 -7.59
C ALA A 629 -5.26 -4.12 -6.63
N LEU A 630 -5.54 -5.22 -5.93
CA LEU A 630 -6.59 -5.28 -4.93
C LEU A 630 -6.20 -4.42 -3.72
N ASP A 631 -4.94 -4.46 -3.31
CA ASP A 631 -4.38 -3.63 -2.24
C ASP A 631 -4.47 -2.12 -2.61
N HIS A 632 -3.92 -1.70 -3.76
CA HIS A 632 -3.98 -0.31 -4.21
C HIS A 632 -5.41 0.19 -4.42
N ALA A 633 -6.28 -0.58 -5.11
CA ALA A 633 -7.69 -0.21 -5.32
C ALA A 633 -8.45 -0.08 -4.01
N THR A 634 -8.28 -1.01 -3.07
CA THR A 634 -8.92 -0.94 -1.76
C THR A 634 -8.43 0.27 -0.96
N GLY A 635 -7.17 0.67 -1.11
CA GLY A 635 -6.63 1.88 -0.48
C GLY A 635 -7.25 3.17 -1.04
N HIS A 636 -7.38 3.28 -2.36
CA HIS A 636 -8.04 4.43 -3.00
C HIS A 636 -9.56 4.47 -2.70
N LEU A 637 -10.26 3.34 -2.75
CA LEU A 637 -11.68 3.25 -2.37
C LEU A 637 -11.92 3.50 -0.87
N ALA A 638 -10.96 3.16 0.00
CA ALA A 638 -11.02 3.52 1.41
C ALA A 638 -10.86 5.03 1.62
N ALA A 639 -9.99 5.69 0.84
CA ALA A 639 -9.87 7.15 0.86
C ALA A 639 -11.16 7.82 0.37
N PHE A 640 -11.77 7.33 -0.73
CA PHE A 640 -13.11 7.76 -1.17
C PHE A 640 -14.14 7.64 -0.04
N GLY A 641 -14.29 6.45 0.56
CA GLY A 641 -15.26 6.22 1.62
C GLY A 641 -15.05 7.10 2.85
N VAL A 642 -13.80 7.38 3.24
CA VAL A 642 -13.46 8.33 4.31
C VAL A 642 -13.88 9.75 3.94
N LEU A 643 -13.55 10.22 2.74
CA LEU A 643 -13.84 11.59 2.30
C LEU A 643 -15.35 11.81 2.11
N ALA A 644 -16.07 10.83 1.57
CA ALA A 644 -17.53 10.84 1.49
C ALA A 644 -18.19 10.82 2.88
N ALA A 645 -17.71 9.98 3.82
CA ALA A 645 -18.20 9.98 5.19
C ALA A 645 -17.94 11.32 5.92
N LEU A 646 -16.81 11.98 5.65
CA LEU A 646 -16.52 13.32 6.15
C LEU A 646 -17.44 14.39 5.52
N ALA A 647 -17.75 14.30 4.23
CA ALA A 647 -18.71 15.19 3.57
C ALA A 647 -20.13 15.02 4.16
N HIS A 648 -20.57 13.77 4.36
CA HIS A 648 -21.83 13.47 5.06
C HIS A 648 -21.81 13.97 6.52
N ARG A 649 -20.66 13.91 7.21
CA ARG A 649 -20.51 14.44 8.58
C ARG A 649 -20.69 15.95 8.65
N GLU A 650 -20.13 16.74 7.73
CA GLU A 650 -20.30 18.20 7.75
C GLU A 650 -21.77 18.62 7.49
N ILE A 651 -22.61 17.74 6.90
CA ILE A 651 -24.03 17.99 6.63
C ILE A 651 -24.96 17.41 7.73
N ALA A 652 -24.74 16.17 8.14
CA ALA A 652 -25.64 15.38 9.00
C ALA A 652 -25.04 14.99 10.36
N GLY A 653 -23.77 15.30 10.61
CA GLY A 653 -23.07 14.96 11.85
C GLY A 653 -22.90 13.45 12.09
N GLY A 654 -22.76 13.08 13.36
CA GLY A 654 -22.54 11.70 13.80
C GLY A 654 -21.13 11.16 13.53
N SER A 655 -20.83 10.00 14.12
CA SER A 655 -19.63 9.21 13.84
C SER A 655 -19.94 8.20 12.73
N TRP A 656 -18.93 7.79 11.95
CA TRP A 656 -19.10 6.93 10.77
C TRP A 656 -18.09 5.79 10.71
N HIS A 657 -18.48 4.64 10.14
CA HIS A 657 -17.64 3.46 9.94
C HIS A 657 -17.60 3.05 8.47
N VAL A 658 -16.45 3.28 7.85
CA VAL A 658 -16.09 2.87 6.50
C VAL A 658 -15.47 1.47 6.55
N ARG A 659 -15.96 0.51 5.75
CA ARG A 659 -15.40 -0.86 5.70
C ARG A 659 -15.25 -1.35 4.26
N LEU A 660 -14.13 -2.01 3.98
CA LEU A 660 -13.80 -2.61 2.69
C LEU A 660 -13.05 -3.94 2.87
N SER A 661 -12.94 -4.73 1.80
CA SER A 661 -12.04 -5.88 1.80
C SER A 661 -11.42 -6.19 0.44
N LEU A 662 -10.17 -6.66 0.45
CA LEU A 662 -9.42 -7.03 -0.76
C LEU A 662 -10.18 -8.07 -1.60
N ALA A 663 -10.83 -9.04 -0.97
CA ALA A 663 -11.62 -10.07 -1.65
C ALA A 663 -12.88 -9.53 -2.33
N GLN A 664 -13.49 -8.47 -1.79
CA GLN A 664 -14.61 -7.81 -2.44
C GLN A 664 -14.14 -6.89 -3.59
N THR A 665 -12.96 -6.28 -3.46
CA THR A 665 -12.28 -5.59 -4.56
C THR A 665 -11.90 -6.56 -5.68
N GLY A 666 -11.49 -7.79 -5.34
CA GLY A 666 -11.30 -8.89 -6.29
C GLY A 666 -12.60 -9.30 -6.98
N ARG A 667 -13.69 -9.49 -6.21
CA ARG A 667 -15.04 -9.74 -6.76
C ARG A 667 -15.48 -8.65 -7.74
N TRP A 668 -15.18 -7.39 -7.44
CA TRP A 668 -15.47 -6.27 -8.32
C TRP A 668 -14.67 -6.34 -9.61
N LEU A 669 -13.33 -6.51 -9.54
CA LEU A 669 -12.47 -6.68 -10.70
C LEU A 669 -12.93 -7.83 -11.62
N MET A 670 -13.25 -8.98 -11.05
CA MET A 670 -13.78 -10.14 -11.79
C MET A 670 -15.15 -9.85 -12.42
N GLY A 671 -16.01 -9.10 -11.71
CA GLY A 671 -17.32 -8.68 -12.19
C GLY A 671 -17.31 -7.67 -13.34
N LEU A 672 -16.16 -7.11 -13.71
CA LEU A 672 -15.98 -6.33 -14.94
C LEU A 672 -15.72 -7.21 -16.18
N GLY A 673 -15.55 -8.53 -15.98
CA GLY A 673 -15.27 -9.49 -17.04
C GLY A 673 -13.79 -9.66 -17.37
N GLU A 674 -13.52 -10.70 -18.15
CA GLU A 674 -12.21 -10.98 -18.75
C GLU A 674 -12.03 -10.25 -20.09
N ARG A 675 -10.81 -10.27 -20.62
CA ARG A 675 -10.41 -9.80 -21.95
C ARG A 675 -9.98 -10.98 -22.81
N ASP A 676 -10.24 -10.87 -24.11
CA ASP A 676 -9.81 -11.87 -25.10
C ASP A 676 -8.32 -11.78 -25.47
N THR A 677 -7.57 -10.82 -24.91
CA THR A 677 -6.12 -10.66 -25.15
C THR A 677 -5.36 -10.23 -23.89
N LEU A 678 -4.12 -10.71 -23.80
CA LEU A 678 -3.09 -10.26 -22.84
C LEU A 678 -2.07 -9.29 -23.46
N ASP A 679 -2.04 -9.16 -24.79
CA ASP A 679 -1.09 -8.34 -25.53
C ASP A 679 -1.48 -6.86 -25.44
N LEU A 680 -1.18 -6.28 -24.28
CA LEU A 680 -1.34 -4.86 -23.99
C LEU A 680 0.06 -4.27 -23.73
N PRO A 681 0.50 -3.28 -24.53
CA PRO A 681 1.81 -2.68 -24.33
C PRO A 681 1.86 -1.99 -22.97
N GLU A 682 2.88 -2.32 -22.17
CA GLU A 682 3.15 -1.55 -20.97
C GLU A 682 3.53 -0.10 -21.33
N PRO A 683 3.04 0.91 -20.58
CA PRO A 683 3.30 2.31 -20.88
C PRO A 683 4.80 2.58 -20.73
N ARG A 684 5.40 3.14 -21.78
CA ARG A 684 6.86 3.35 -21.83
C ARG A 684 7.28 4.39 -20.81
N GLU A 685 8.57 4.42 -20.44
CA GLU A 685 9.10 5.40 -19.49
C GLU A 685 8.79 6.86 -19.92
N ALA A 686 8.80 7.17 -21.22
CA ALA A 686 8.38 8.47 -21.76
C ALA A 686 6.90 8.82 -21.52
N GLU A 687 6.02 7.81 -21.42
CA GLU A 687 4.58 7.97 -21.12
C GLU A 687 4.31 8.06 -19.61
N ILE A 688 5.26 7.60 -18.77
CA ILE A 688 5.19 7.66 -17.30
C ILE A 688 5.89 8.92 -16.76
N ALA A 689 6.91 9.41 -17.45
CA ALA A 689 7.73 10.56 -17.06
C ALA A 689 6.93 11.83 -16.67
N PRO A 690 5.82 12.22 -17.35
CA PRO A 690 5.00 13.37 -16.94
C PRO A 690 4.43 13.26 -15.52
N PHE A 691 4.22 12.03 -15.03
CA PHE A 691 3.70 11.75 -13.69
C PHE A 691 4.79 11.56 -12.64
N ARG A 692 6.08 11.56 -13.03
CA ARG A 692 7.18 11.49 -12.07
C ARG A 692 7.36 12.82 -11.35
N ARG A 693 7.76 12.73 -10.09
CA ARG A 693 8.20 13.85 -9.23
C ARG A 693 9.43 13.41 -8.45
N VAL A 694 10.23 14.36 -7.97
CA VAL A 694 11.46 14.12 -7.21
C VAL A 694 11.37 14.76 -5.83
N MET A 695 11.89 14.10 -4.80
CA MET A 695 11.89 14.63 -3.43
C MET A 695 13.08 14.07 -2.62
N ARG A 696 13.78 14.95 -1.88
CA ARG A 696 14.86 14.54 -0.98
C ARG A 696 14.31 14.00 0.33
N SER A 697 14.90 12.91 0.83
CA SER A 697 14.51 12.21 2.06
C SER A 697 15.72 11.74 2.86
N GLU A 698 15.51 11.23 4.08
CA GLU A 698 16.55 10.53 4.85
C GLU A 698 17.04 9.23 4.17
N PHE A 699 16.29 8.71 3.20
CA PHE A 699 16.68 7.54 2.40
C PHE A 699 17.50 7.93 1.15
N GLY A 700 17.75 9.22 0.93
CA GLY A 700 18.33 9.77 -0.30
C GLY A 700 17.30 10.49 -1.15
N GLU A 701 17.65 10.78 -2.41
CA GLU A 701 16.73 11.38 -3.38
C GLU A 701 15.78 10.33 -3.94
N LEU A 702 14.47 10.60 -3.85
CA LEU A 702 13.40 9.72 -4.29
C LEU A 702 12.81 10.23 -5.60
N SER A 703 12.74 9.38 -6.63
CA SER A 703 11.90 9.61 -7.81
C SER A 703 10.69 8.69 -7.73
N TYR A 704 9.49 9.27 -7.77
CA TYR A 704 8.23 8.60 -7.44
C TYR A 704 7.09 9.06 -8.37
N ILE A 705 5.99 8.31 -8.41
CA ILE A 705 4.79 8.68 -9.18
C ILE A 705 3.89 9.59 -8.32
N ALA A 706 3.48 10.73 -8.88
CA ALA A 706 2.56 11.67 -8.24
C ALA A 706 1.21 11.01 -7.90
N PRO A 707 0.44 11.54 -6.93
CA PRO A 707 -0.94 11.12 -6.70
C PRO A 707 -1.78 11.18 -7.99
N PRO A 708 -2.53 10.11 -8.36
CA PRO A 708 -3.37 10.12 -9.55
C PRO A 708 -4.69 10.85 -9.30
N GLY A 709 -5.15 11.54 -10.35
CA GLY A 709 -6.42 12.28 -10.36
C GLY A 709 -6.28 13.76 -9.96
N SER A 710 -7.26 14.58 -10.37
CA SER A 710 -7.35 16.02 -10.04
C SER A 710 -8.73 16.40 -9.51
N VAL A 711 -8.81 17.51 -8.77
CA VAL A 711 -10.06 18.14 -8.31
C VAL A 711 -10.10 19.58 -8.81
N GLY A 712 -11.10 19.92 -9.63
CA GLY A 712 -11.21 21.23 -10.27
C GLY A 712 -10.03 21.59 -11.18
N GLY A 713 -9.32 20.58 -11.71
CA GLY A 713 -8.09 20.77 -12.50
C GLY A 713 -6.82 21.06 -11.68
N ALA A 714 -6.88 21.02 -10.34
CA ALA A 714 -5.71 21.22 -9.49
C ALA A 714 -4.88 19.93 -9.33
N GLU A 715 -3.56 20.02 -9.47
CA GLU A 715 -2.65 18.94 -9.07
C GLU A 715 -2.61 18.76 -7.54
N HIS A 716 -2.39 17.52 -7.11
CA HIS A 716 -2.22 17.13 -5.70
C HIS A 716 -0.80 16.61 -5.46
N GLY A 717 -0.29 16.77 -4.24
CA GLY A 717 1.11 16.45 -3.93
C GLY A 717 1.39 16.30 -2.45
N TYR A 718 2.60 15.84 -2.12
CA TYR A 718 3.00 15.53 -0.75
C TYR A 718 3.88 16.63 -0.13
N ASP A 719 3.53 17.12 1.06
CA ASP A 719 4.28 18.19 1.74
C ASP A 719 5.65 17.76 2.29
N ARG A 720 5.86 16.45 2.46
CA ARG A 720 7.01 15.88 3.16
C ARG A 720 7.41 14.52 2.58
N PRO A 721 8.71 14.18 2.63
CA PRO A 721 9.17 12.86 2.24
C PRO A 721 8.69 11.76 3.21
N PRO A 722 8.76 10.49 2.77
CA PRO A 722 8.80 9.35 3.67
C PRO A 722 9.90 9.51 4.72
N SER A 723 9.65 8.98 5.92
CA SER A 723 10.61 8.96 7.03
C SER A 723 10.70 7.56 7.65
N SER A 724 11.76 7.32 8.42
CA SER A 724 11.88 6.11 9.24
C SER A 724 10.73 6.00 10.25
N LEU A 725 10.44 4.76 10.65
CA LEU A 725 9.36 4.50 11.59
C LEU A 725 9.77 4.92 13.00
N GLY A 726 8.90 5.69 13.68
CA GLY A 726 9.16 6.19 15.03
C GLY A 726 9.86 7.55 15.11
N THR A 727 10.37 8.10 14.00
CA THR A 727 11.14 9.36 13.98
C THR A 727 10.40 10.58 14.55
N HIS A 728 9.06 10.59 14.51
CA HIS A 728 8.24 11.70 14.97
C HIS A 728 7.66 11.47 16.38
N GLN A 729 7.58 12.54 17.17
CA GLN A 729 6.82 12.53 18.43
C GLN A 729 5.34 12.17 18.20
N ALA A 730 4.75 11.45 19.16
CA ALA A 730 3.33 11.13 19.19
C ALA A 730 2.50 12.37 19.54
N GLY A 731 2.27 13.26 18.56
CA GLY A 731 1.58 14.54 18.72
C GLY A 731 1.05 15.09 17.41
N TRP A 732 -0.06 15.82 17.48
CA TRP A 732 -0.56 16.61 16.35
C TRP A 732 0.34 17.81 16.09
N ALA A 733 0.51 18.19 14.82
CA ALA A 733 1.11 19.47 14.50
C ALA A 733 0.15 20.61 14.89
N PRO A 734 0.66 21.84 15.09
CA PRO A 734 -0.16 23.03 14.93
C PRO A 734 -0.82 22.98 13.55
N ILE A 735 -2.12 23.30 13.49
CA ILE A 735 -2.82 23.44 12.22
C ILE A 735 -2.17 24.64 11.50
N ARG A 736 -1.61 24.40 10.31
CA ARG A 736 -0.98 25.38 9.45
C ARG A 736 -1.92 25.71 8.31
#